data_AF-A0A949II74-F1
#
_entry.id   AF-A0A949II74-F1
#
_cell.length_a   1.000
_cell.length_b   1.000
_cell.length_c   1.000
_cell.angle_alpha   90.00
_cell.angle_beta   90.00
_cell.angle_gamma   90.00
#
_symmetry.space_group_name_H-M   'P 1'
#
loop_
_entity.id
_entity.type
_entity.pdbx_description
1 polymer ?
#
loop_
_entity_poly.entity_id
_entity_poly.type
_entity_poly.pdbx_seq_one_letter_code
_entity_poly.pdbx_strand_id
1 'polypeptide(L)'
;MQKQTIQSISPVSESTSGAMPVERYSVRQRLLSASLSLAMTGSVGVSSALANAPAINANLAPSSNSFAHATVSHSLSSALNSAAVTHNAAAVSLNLHSATSGLHPLSGFVPGAHSMTGFNRSSLVTPGVLRSVVQNAASQANGGQDLNLASAAPIFRAGGLAGLHQITLLIGGKEQVFSTDSKFTAAELVAAQQVMSGSKQTITINGQGVATGGSFDLSGSTLSALDKAVGGNLNSLVISHGVNVVDSLSSLNLSGSLVNMGSIVLGADAGAKGQLVDSINAANIYNGYGGVIASSTALSALSPTGIALAASNTFFNSGVVNSSSTLNVSAPTIVNAAPAAASGIVHAGTLSAKQDVTLTTQNLTNTGLITSSTGNVTINNGGGDNNIVVNGAGGTVQATNGNISFNQAGYAGSGNLSVNGGDYLSKQVNFNAGTGAIDANVGEITGEVNGTAGSSHVIAATNNLNLGTICVSGDPTYYNTAGDITISGALTGDPDLALIASGNIIGNGGSLDTSAATVSKTIAGTVNGGNILLVAGAHFTGVTGSIVTPPGDTSSTITLDGTASPTGGYIDLSGTVFTGSSTNKSVTAITSSGGTTGNGGNITMVAFQGTAKNSGGLIGSSNGGSVLVDASGKAGGTGGNVTMIGSGQFVFATEVVGASLTALGGKASVTAPIDVTKGAATGGTFIVAPGSETNTTVQFGSIFTSGAVNIDTAGLVNLAGVTHAGSANITSTKGFVEASILNTAGAGGVTNLTTMNGGAGGDGGNITVHAATGMFFNIVDASGAGGA
;
A
#
# COMPACT_ATOMS: atom_id res chain seq x y z
N MET A 1 -26.06 -62.24 40.44
CA MET A 1 -24.85 -61.44 40.17
C MET A 1 -25.20 -60.47 39.04
N GLN A 2 -25.91 -59.39 39.36
CA GLN A 2 -25.43 -58.05 39.76
C GLN A 2 -25.13 -57.13 38.55
N LYS A 3 -26.15 -56.32 38.24
CA LYS A 3 -26.08 -55.02 37.55
C LYS A 3 -25.19 -54.06 38.35
N GLN A 4 -24.39 -53.25 37.66
CA GLN A 4 -23.84 -52.02 38.22
C GLN A 4 -24.14 -50.83 37.29
N THR A 5 -24.49 -49.74 37.99
CA THR A 5 -25.03 -48.45 37.56
C THR A 5 -24.07 -47.38 38.07
N ILE A 6 -23.69 -46.40 37.25
CA ILE A 6 -22.99 -45.15 37.61
C ILE A 6 -23.36 -44.13 36.51
N GLN A 7 -23.70 -42.85 36.70
CA GLN A 7 -24.03 -41.96 37.82
C GLN A 7 -24.73 -40.75 37.17
N SER A 8 -25.81 -40.24 37.78
CA SER A 8 -26.43 -38.96 37.44
C SER A 8 -26.01 -37.90 38.45
N ILE A 9 -25.56 -36.73 37.99
CA ILE A 9 -25.32 -35.54 38.82
C ILE A 9 -26.36 -34.48 38.47
N SER A 10 -27.11 -34.04 39.48
CA SER A 10 -28.05 -32.91 39.45
C SER A 10 -27.34 -31.56 39.37
N PRO A 11 -28.02 -30.50 38.91
CA PRO A 11 -27.75 -29.16 39.40
C PRO A 11 -28.88 -28.60 40.27
N VAL A 12 -28.42 -27.80 41.21
CA VAL A 12 -29.07 -27.13 42.34
C VAL A 12 -29.99 -26.01 41.87
N SER A 13 -31.15 -25.91 42.52
CA SER A 13 -32.05 -24.76 42.51
C SER A 13 -31.61 -23.73 43.54
N GLU A 14 -31.56 -22.45 43.18
CA GLU A 14 -31.89 -21.38 44.12
C GLU A 14 -32.40 -20.13 43.40
N SER A 15 -33.51 -19.62 43.91
CA SER A 15 -34.24 -18.45 43.43
C SER A 15 -33.82 -17.22 44.23
N THR A 16 -33.88 -16.01 43.64
CA THR A 16 -34.57 -14.85 44.25
C THR A 16 -34.60 -13.64 43.30
N SER A 17 -35.81 -13.30 42.87
CA SER A 17 -36.47 -11.98 42.93
C SER A 17 -35.60 -10.70 42.95
N GLY A 18 -35.72 -9.90 41.89
CA GLY A 18 -35.39 -8.47 41.88
C GLY A 18 -36.08 -7.75 40.72
N ALA A 19 -37.32 -7.31 40.93
CA ALA A 19 -38.10 -6.53 39.97
C ALA A 19 -37.60 -5.07 39.93
N MET A 20 -37.29 -4.56 38.72
CA MET A 20 -37.13 -3.12 38.47
C MET A 20 -38.16 -2.64 37.42
N PRO A 21 -38.68 -1.41 37.54
CA PRO A 21 -39.77 -0.92 36.70
C PRO A 21 -39.26 -0.42 35.34
N VAL A 22 -40.02 -0.72 34.29
CA VAL A 22 -39.83 -0.22 32.92
C VAL A 22 -40.41 1.19 32.84
N GLU A 23 -39.55 2.21 32.88
CA GLU A 23 -39.92 3.57 32.45
C GLU A 23 -39.89 3.64 30.91
N ARG A 24 -41.05 3.96 30.33
CA ARG A 24 -41.21 4.25 28.91
C ARG A 24 -40.75 5.68 28.63
N TYR A 25 -39.56 5.84 28.05
CA TYR A 25 -39.16 7.09 27.41
C TYR A 25 -39.53 7.07 25.92
N SER A 26 -40.58 7.81 25.56
CA SER A 26 -40.93 8.11 24.17
C SER A 26 -40.11 9.29 23.67
N VAL A 27 -39.03 9.02 22.92
CA VAL A 27 -38.30 10.06 22.20
C VAL A 27 -38.96 10.28 20.83
N ARG A 28 -39.76 11.34 20.72
CA ARG A 28 -40.12 11.94 19.42
C ARG A 28 -38.91 12.72 18.90
N GLN A 29 -38.13 12.16 17.98
CA GLN A 29 -37.23 12.96 17.16
C GLN A 29 -38.03 13.63 16.03
N ARG A 30 -38.14 14.96 16.12
CA ARG A 30 -38.54 15.83 15.02
C ARG A 30 -37.37 15.89 14.02
N LEU A 31 -37.58 15.40 12.80
CA LEU A 31 -36.77 15.81 11.65
C LEU A 31 -37.06 17.29 11.36
N LEU A 32 -36.08 18.17 11.54
CA LEU A 32 -36.03 19.46 10.87
C LEU A 32 -35.05 19.32 9.69
N SER A 33 -35.59 19.23 8.49
CA SER A 33 -34.86 19.39 7.23
C SER A 33 -34.67 20.89 6.97
N ALA A 34 -33.47 21.40 7.22
CA ALA A 34 -33.04 22.72 6.76
C ALA A 34 -32.37 22.56 5.39
N SER A 35 -33.09 22.95 4.34
CA SER A 35 -32.60 23.04 2.97
C SER A 35 -31.82 24.35 2.82
N LEU A 36 -30.48 24.30 2.87
CA LEU A 36 -29.64 25.45 2.53
C LEU A 36 -29.38 25.45 1.01
N SER A 37 -30.16 26.26 0.30
CA SER A 37 -29.95 26.59 -1.12
C SER A 37 -28.85 27.64 -1.21
N LEU A 38 -27.65 27.25 -1.66
CA LEU A 38 -26.58 28.19 -1.99
C LEU A 38 -26.61 28.45 -3.50
N ALA A 39 -27.23 29.56 -3.89
CA ALA A 39 -27.16 30.10 -5.23
C ALA A 39 -25.79 30.79 -5.42
N MET A 40 -24.90 30.19 -6.20
CA MET A 40 -23.74 30.88 -6.77
C MET A 40 -24.01 31.17 -8.24
N THR A 41 -24.49 32.39 -8.50
CA THR A 41 -24.37 33.07 -9.78
C THR A 41 -23.19 34.03 -9.68
N GLY A 42 -22.24 33.93 -10.61
CA GLY A 42 -21.06 34.79 -10.63
C GLY A 42 -20.21 34.54 -11.87
N SER A 43 -20.66 35.08 -13.00
CA SER A 43 -19.87 35.15 -14.23
C SER A 43 -18.69 36.10 -14.04
N VAL A 44 -17.46 35.62 -14.22
CA VAL A 44 -16.29 36.50 -14.32
C VAL A 44 -16.09 36.85 -15.78
N GLY A 45 -16.47 38.09 -16.12
CA GLY A 45 -16.15 38.73 -17.39
C GLY A 45 -14.67 39.07 -17.46
N VAL A 46 -14.04 38.68 -18.56
CA VAL A 46 -12.68 39.05 -18.94
C VAL A 46 -12.76 40.44 -19.56
N SER A 47 -12.21 41.46 -18.88
CA SER A 47 -12.05 42.81 -19.41
C SER A 47 -10.57 43.15 -19.44
N SER A 48 -10.06 43.29 -20.65
CA SER A 48 -8.76 43.83 -21.00
C SER A 48 -8.61 45.29 -20.54
N ALA A 49 -7.48 45.60 -19.91
CA ALA A 49 -7.01 46.98 -19.75
C ALA A 49 -5.51 47.02 -20.04
N LEU A 50 -5.20 47.43 -21.27
CA LEU A 50 -3.92 47.98 -21.67
C LEU A 50 -3.74 49.37 -21.02
N ALA A 51 -2.48 49.66 -20.68
CA ALA A 51 -1.78 50.95 -20.86
C ALA A 51 -1.15 51.57 -19.59
N ASN A 52 0.13 51.91 -19.79
CA ASN A 52 0.93 52.98 -19.19
C ASN A 52 1.63 52.74 -17.84
N ALA A 53 2.91 52.36 -17.94
CA ALA A 53 3.95 52.86 -17.05
C ALA A 53 5.25 53.14 -17.85
N PRO A 54 5.99 54.22 -17.53
CA PRO A 54 7.03 54.78 -18.40
C PRO A 54 8.40 54.11 -18.25
N ALA A 55 9.16 54.15 -19.34
CA ALA A 55 10.52 53.68 -19.46
C ALA A 55 11.49 54.43 -18.53
N ILE A 56 12.22 53.68 -17.70
CA ILE A 56 13.46 54.14 -17.06
C ILE A 56 14.60 53.44 -17.77
N ASN A 57 15.36 54.25 -18.51
CA ASN A 57 16.60 53.90 -19.17
C ASN A 57 17.76 54.04 -18.17
N ALA A 58 18.42 52.94 -17.82
CA ALA A 58 19.66 52.97 -17.04
C ALA A 58 20.67 51.98 -17.66
N ASN A 59 21.56 52.57 -18.45
CA ASN A 59 22.84 52.02 -18.89
C ASN A 59 23.70 51.66 -17.67
N LEU A 60 24.04 50.37 -17.48
CA LEU A 60 25.18 49.95 -16.67
C LEU A 60 25.88 48.76 -17.33
N ALA A 61 27.20 48.91 -17.48
CA ALA A 61 28.14 48.01 -18.14
C ALA A 61 28.33 46.67 -17.40
N PRO A 62 28.75 45.58 -18.09
CA PRO A 62 29.00 44.30 -17.46
C PRO A 62 30.38 44.26 -16.78
N SER A 63 30.41 44.15 -15.45
CA SER A 63 31.60 43.78 -14.70
C SER A 63 31.75 42.26 -14.63
N SER A 64 32.84 41.76 -15.19
CA SER A 64 33.35 40.40 -15.11
C SER A 64 33.61 39.96 -13.67
N ASN A 65 32.90 38.92 -13.19
CA ASN A 65 33.30 38.16 -12.01
C ASN A 65 33.65 36.73 -12.42
N SER A 66 34.94 36.43 -12.33
CA SER A 66 35.55 35.11 -12.47
C SER A 66 35.32 34.28 -11.22
N PHE A 67 34.53 33.21 -11.32
CA PHE A 67 34.51 32.14 -10.31
C PHE A 67 35.53 31.07 -10.70
N ALA A 68 36.47 30.82 -9.79
CA ALA A 68 37.45 29.75 -9.90
C ALA A 68 36.77 28.38 -9.81
N HIS A 69 36.95 27.58 -10.85
CA HIS A 69 36.52 26.19 -10.95
C HIS A 69 37.57 25.32 -10.23
N ALA A 70 37.23 24.76 -9.07
CA ALA A 70 38.08 23.78 -8.38
C ALA A 70 37.84 22.40 -9.00
N THR A 71 38.74 21.99 -9.89
CA THR A 71 38.76 20.65 -10.49
C THR A 71 39.33 19.64 -9.50
N VAL A 72 38.49 18.75 -8.97
CA VAL A 72 38.95 17.55 -8.24
C VAL A 72 39.19 16.44 -9.25
N SER A 73 40.47 16.17 -9.55
CA SER A 73 40.91 15.04 -10.36
C SER A 73 41.03 13.78 -9.49
N HIS A 74 40.21 12.76 -9.74
CA HIS A 74 40.46 11.40 -9.27
C HIS A 74 41.16 10.59 -10.37
N SER A 75 42.43 10.28 -10.11
CA SER A 75 43.23 9.34 -10.88
C SER A 75 42.93 7.91 -10.43
N LEU A 76 42.29 7.11 -11.28
CA LEU A 76 42.19 5.66 -11.14
C LEU A 76 43.11 5.00 -12.17
N SER A 77 44.27 4.55 -11.70
CA SER A 77 45.23 3.75 -12.45
C SER A 77 44.90 2.27 -12.31
N SER A 78 44.56 1.67 -13.46
CA SER A 78 44.96 0.34 -13.96
C SER A 78 45.23 -0.81 -12.97
N ALA A 79 44.48 -1.90 -13.13
CA ALA A 79 45.03 -3.26 -13.12
C ALA A 79 44.18 -4.20 -14.00
N LEU A 80 44.63 -4.40 -15.24
CA LEU A 80 44.29 -5.55 -16.06
C LEU A 80 45.13 -6.73 -15.58
N ASN A 81 44.52 -7.87 -15.27
CA ASN A 81 45.19 -9.13 -15.52
C ASN A 81 44.20 -10.24 -15.91
N SER A 82 44.51 -10.86 -17.05
CA SER A 82 43.80 -11.93 -17.72
C SER A 82 44.06 -13.29 -17.07
N ALA A 83 43.05 -14.13 -16.99
CA ALA A 83 43.24 -15.58 -17.09
C ALA A 83 42.01 -16.23 -17.73
N ALA A 84 42.23 -16.83 -18.89
CA ALA A 84 41.26 -17.62 -19.63
C ALA A 84 41.04 -18.98 -18.96
N VAL A 85 39.78 -19.42 -18.86
CA VAL A 85 39.42 -20.85 -18.81
C VAL A 85 38.17 -21.06 -19.66
N THR A 86 38.35 -21.77 -20.77
CA THR A 86 37.32 -22.38 -21.60
C THR A 86 36.75 -23.64 -20.94
N HIS A 87 35.43 -23.85 -20.98
CA HIS A 87 34.77 -25.10 -21.44
C HIS A 87 33.23 -24.97 -21.47
N ASN A 88 32.70 -24.87 -22.67
CA ASN A 88 31.69 -25.74 -23.30
C ASN A 88 30.50 -26.28 -22.45
N ALA A 89 29.30 -25.77 -22.71
CA ALA A 89 28.07 -26.58 -22.75
C ALA A 89 27.00 -25.88 -23.61
N ALA A 90 26.52 -26.61 -24.61
CA ALA A 90 25.58 -26.18 -25.63
C ALA A 90 24.15 -26.06 -25.09
N ALA A 91 23.45 -24.99 -25.49
CA ALA A 91 21.99 -24.96 -25.55
C ALA A 91 21.57 -24.58 -26.97
N VAL A 92 21.06 -25.59 -27.68
CA VAL A 92 20.48 -25.49 -29.01
C VAL A 92 19.15 -24.73 -28.89
N SER A 93 19.07 -23.55 -29.50
CA SER A 93 17.83 -22.80 -29.70
C SER A 93 17.34 -23.04 -31.14
N LEU A 94 16.22 -23.74 -31.26
CA LEU A 94 15.50 -23.99 -32.52
C LEU A 94 14.66 -22.75 -32.83
N ASN A 95 15.11 -21.96 -33.81
CA ASN A 95 14.44 -20.72 -34.21
C ASN A 95 13.53 -20.99 -35.42
N LEU A 96 12.24 -21.25 -35.19
CA LEU A 96 11.24 -21.37 -36.27
C LEU A 96 10.92 -19.98 -36.84
N HIS A 97 11.42 -19.71 -38.04
CA HIS A 97 11.03 -18.57 -38.86
C HIS A 97 9.66 -18.82 -39.49
N SER A 98 8.64 -18.08 -39.02
CA SER A 98 7.36 -17.92 -39.70
C SER A 98 7.48 -16.78 -40.71
N ALA A 99 7.39 -17.12 -42.00
CA ALA A 99 7.44 -16.18 -43.10
C ALA A 99 6.19 -15.29 -43.12
N THR A 100 6.38 -13.97 -43.07
CA THR A 100 5.36 -13.00 -43.48
C THR A 100 5.84 -12.23 -44.71
N SER A 101 5.00 -12.32 -45.74
CA SER A 101 5.14 -11.74 -47.06
C SER A 101 5.30 -10.23 -47.03
N GLY A 102 6.25 -9.74 -47.82
CA GLY A 102 6.57 -8.34 -47.97
C GLY A 102 5.51 -7.53 -48.71
N LEU A 103 5.35 -6.30 -48.27
CA LEU A 103 4.95 -5.16 -49.08
C LEU A 103 5.83 -3.97 -48.68
N HIS A 104 6.47 -3.38 -49.70
CA HIS A 104 7.31 -2.18 -49.61
C HIS A 104 6.51 -0.95 -49.14
N PRO A 105 7.18 0.03 -48.51
CA PRO A 105 6.96 1.40 -48.96
C PRO A 105 8.25 2.20 -49.18
N LEU A 106 8.09 3.16 -50.10
CA LEU A 106 9.06 4.14 -50.54
C LEU A 106 9.65 4.97 -49.38
N SER A 107 10.94 5.25 -49.53
CA SER A 107 11.74 6.19 -48.76
C SER A 107 11.30 7.65 -48.96
N GLY A 108 10.96 8.34 -47.87
CA GLY A 108 10.81 9.79 -47.81
C GLY A 108 11.47 10.31 -46.53
N PHE A 109 12.58 11.01 -46.70
CA PHE A 109 13.51 11.50 -45.68
C PHE A 109 12.98 12.77 -44.99
N VAL A 110 12.80 12.75 -43.66
CA VAL A 110 12.68 13.95 -42.80
C VAL A 110 13.36 13.65 -41.45
N PRO A 111 14.39 14.41 -41.03
CA PRO A 111 15.03 14.21 -39.72
C PRO A 111 14.44 15.14 -38.65
N GLY A 112 14.06 14.56 -37.52
CA GLY A 112 13.92 15.29 -36.24
C GLY A 112 12.61 15.04 -35.50
N ALA A 113 12.64 14.17 -34.48
CA ALA A 113 12.01 14.38 -33.16
C ALA A 113 12.02 13.08 -32.33
N HIS A 114 12.74 13.14 -31.21
CA HIS A 114 12.60 12.42 -29.94
C HIS A 114 12.06 10.97 -29.94
N SER A 115 12.99 10.05 -29.72
CA SER A 115 12.78 8.66 -29.29
C SER A 115 12.10 8.61 -27.91
N MET A 116 10.78 8.41 -27.87
CA MET A 116 10.07 7.93 -26.68
C MET A 116 10.00 6.40 -26.71
N THR A 117 11.04 5.75 -26.21
CA THR A 117 11.06 4.31 -25.93
C THR A 117 10.57 4.09 -24.50
N GLY A 118 9.27 3.84 -24.35
CA GLY A 118 8.64 3.59 -23.06
C GLY A 118 7.21 3.05 -23.16
N PHE A 119 6.89 2.28 -24.21
CA PHE A 119 5.63 1.55 -24.26
C PHE A 119 5.76 0.26 -23.45
N ASN A 120 5.38 0.32 -22.18
CA ASN A 120 5.04 -0.86 -21.43
C ASN A 120 3.78 -1.45 -22.10
N ARG A 121 3.91 -2.61 -22.74
CA ARG A 121 2.78 -3.33 -23.32
C ARG A 121 1.90 -3.85 -22.19
N SER A 122 1.13 -2.96 -21.57
CA SER A 122 -0.13 -3.35 -20.95
C SER A 122 -0.91 -4.06 -22.05
N SER A 123 -1.15 -5.36 -21.85
CA SER A 123 -1.95 -6.19 -22.75
C SER A 123 -3.36 -5.62 -22.72
N LEU A 124 -3.59 -4.59 -23.53
CA LEU A 124 -4.89 -4.02 -23.78
C LEU A 124 -5.68 -5.16 -24.44
N VAL A 125 -6.54 -5.81 -23.66
CA VAL A 125 -7.45 -6.84 -24.15
C VAL A 125 -8.39 -6.13 -25.13
N THR A 126 -7.97 -6.09 -26.39
CA THR A 126 -8.80 -5.53 -27.46
C THR A 126 -10.10 -6.33 -27.52
N PRO A 127 -11.27 -5.68 -27.74
CA PRO A 127 -12.58 -6.33 -27.75
C PRO A 127 -12.71 -7.56 -28.66
N GLY A 128 -11.82 -7.74 -29.64
CA GLY A 128 -11.75 -8.92 -30.50
C GLY A 128 -11.45 -10.23 -29.76
N VAL A 129 -10.72 -10.19 -28.64
CA VAL A 129 -10.39 -11.38 -27.86
C VAL A 129 -11.62 -11.95 -27.15
N LEU A 130 -12.53 -11.10 -26.65
CA LEU A 130 -13.77 -11.55 -26.00
C LEU A 130 -14.70 -12.31 -26.95
N ARG A 131 -14.83 -11.88 -28.21
CA ARG A 131 -15.62 -12.63 -29.21
C ARG A 131 -15.00 -14.00 -29.52
N SER A 132 -13.67 -14.08 -29.61
CA SER A 132 -12.97 -15.35 -29.81
C SER A 132 -13.07 -16.27 -28.58
N VAL A 133 -13.10 -15.73 -27.37
CA VAL A 133 -13.26 -16.52 -26.13
C VAL A 133 -14.67 -17.08 -26.01
N VAL A 134 -15.72 -16.32 -26.34
CA VAL A 134 -17.11 -16.84 -26.35
C VAL A 134 -17.28 -17.94 -27.40
N GLN A 135 -16.58 -17.87 -28.54
CA GLN A 135 -16.65 -18.92 -29.57
C GLN A 135 -15.77 -20.14 -29.27
N ASN A 136 -14.58 -19.95 -28.67
CA ASN A 136 -13.68 -21.05 -28.31
C ASN A 136 -14.08 -21.78 -27.02
N ALA A 137 -14.78 -21.12 -26.07
CA ALA A 137 -15.28 -21.77 -24.87
C ALA A 137 -16.34 -22.85 -25.17
N ALA A 138 -16.99 -22.78 -26.34
CA ALA A 138 -17.99 -23.74 -26.78
C ALA A 138 -17.40 -24.95 -27.57
N SER A 139 -16.07 -25.06 -27.73
CA SER A 139 -15.46 -26.05 -28.63
C SER A 139 -14.52 -27.08 -27.99
N GLN A 140 -14.53 -27.28 -26.66
CA GLN A 140 -13.68 -28.30 -26.01
C GLN A 140 -14.40 -29.63 -25.68
N ALA A 141 -14.01 -30.65 -26.47
CA ALA A 141 -14.01 -32.12 -26.34
C ALA A 141 -14.82 -32.88 -25.24
N ASN A 142 -15.64 -33.81 -25.77
CA ASN A 142 -15.96 -35.17 -25.31
C ASN A 142 -16.66 -35.39 -23.96
N GLY A 143 -17.99 -35.19 -23.96
CA GLY A 143 -18.90 -35.98 -23.11
C GLY A 143 -20.19 -35.26 -22.72
N GLY A 144 -20.08 -33.98 -22.36
CA GLY A 144 -21.24 -33.15 -22.00
C GLY A 144 -21.66 -32.21 -23.13
N GLN A 145 -22.94 -31.88 -23.16
CA GLN A 145 -23.52 -30.93 -24.11
C GLN A 145 -23.62 -29.55 -23.46
N ASP A 146 -23.45 -28.49 -24.26
CA ASP A 146 -23.52 -27.10 -23.80
C ASP A 146 -24.93 -26.54 -23.97
N LEU A 147 -25.55 -26.06 -22.89
CA LEU A 147 -26.83 -25.36 -22.95
C LEU A 147 -26.60 -23.89 -23.30
N ASN A 148 -26.47 -23.61 -24.60
CA ASN A 148 -26.22 -22.26 -25.09
C ASN A 148 -27.50 -21.56 -25.56
N LEU A 149 -28.12 -20.75 -24.69
CA LEU A 149 -29.38 -20.05 -25.00
C LEU A 149 -29.23 -19.00 -26.12
N ALA A 150 -27.99 -18.62 -26.47
CA ALA A 150 -27.68 -17.69 -27.55
C ALA A 150 -27.53 -18.42 -28.91
N SER A 151 -27.61 -19.75 -28.93
CA SER A 151 -27.41 -20.56 -30.13
C SER A 151 -28.71 -20.81 -30.88
N ALA A 152 -28.69 -20.58 -32.19
CA ALA A 152 -29.77 -20.94 -33.11
C ALA A 152 -29.72 -22.41 -33.58
N ALA A 153 -28.75 -23.20 -33.10
CA ALA A 153 -28.54 -24.57 -33.56
C ALA A 153 -29.48 -25.55 -32.85
N PRO A 154 -30.35 -26.29 -33.57
CA PRO A 154 -31.25 -27.25 -32.97
C PRO A 154 -30.55 -28.60 -32.77
N ILE A 155 -29.88 -28.77 -31.63
CA ILE A 155 -29.04 -29.94 -31.35
C ILE A 155 -29.65 -30.93 -30.35
N PHE A 156 -30.68 -30.53 -29.59
CA PHE A 156 -31.30 -31.37 -28.55
C PHE A 156 -32.48 -32.14 -29.12
N ARG A 157 -32.55 -33.46 -28.91
CA ARG A 157 -33.69 -34.26 -29.37
C ARG A 157 -34.86 -34.09 -28.40
N ALA A 158 -36.04 -33.81 -28.93
CA ALA A 158 -37.24 -33.62 -28.13
C ALA A 158 -37.62 -34.87 -27.30
N GLY A 159 -37.44 -36.07 -27.86
CA GLY A 159 -37.62 -37.33 -27.14
C GLY A 159 -36.70 -37.56 -25.93
N GLY A 160 -35.70 -36.69 -25.70
CA GLY A 160 -34.90 -36.69 -24.47
C GLY A 160 -35.65 -36.14 -23.25
N LEU A 161 -36.75 -35.39 -23.45
CA LEU A 161 -37.62 -34.92 -22.39
C LEU A 161 -38.62 -36.03 -22.01
N ALA A 162 -38.55 -36.51 -20.77
CA ALA A 162 -39.43 -37.57 -20.28
C ALA A 162 -40.91 -37.14 -20.33
N GLY A 163 -41.75 -37.95 -20.98
CA GLY A 163 -43.19 -37.72 -21.08
C GLY A 163 -43.62 -36.75 -22.19
N LEU A 164 -42.70 -36.31 -23.05
CA LEU A 164 -43.06 -35.48 -24.19
C LEU A 164 -43.74 -36.34 -25.28
N HIS A 165 -44.96 -35.98 -25.67
CA HIS A 165 -45.62 -36.51 -26.88
C HIS A 165 -45.69 -35.44 -27.98
N GLN A 166 -46.30 -34.31 -27.64
CA GLN A 166 -46.41 -33.13 -28.46
C GLN A 166 -46.43 -31.89 -27.56
N ILE A 167 -45.77 -30.81 -27.98
CA ILE A 167 -45.75 -29.55 -27.23
C ILE A 167 -45.84 -28.37 -28.17
N THR A 168 -46.58 -27.34 -27.78
CA THR A 168 -46.70 -26.10 -28.55
C THR A 168 -45.91 -25.01 -27.84
N LEU A 169 -44.95 -24.41 -28.54
CA LEU A 169 -44.09 -23.34 -28.03
C LEU A 169 -44.32 -22.06 -28.84
N LEU A 170 -44.14 -20.90 -28.22
CA LEU A 170 -44.19 -19.60 -28.87
C LEU A 170 -42.78 -19.17 -29.31
N ILE A 171 -42.53 -19.16 -30.62
CA ILE A 171 -41.22 -18.87 -31.23
C ILE A 171 -41.39 -17.73 -32.24
N GLY A 172 -40.67 -16.63 -32.04
CA GLY A 172 -40.80 -15.43 -32.88
C GLY A 172 -42.22 -14.87 -32.95
N GLY A 173 -43.01 -15.08 -31.89
CA GLY A 173 -44.42 -14.69 -31.82
C GLY A 173 -45.40 -15.63 -32.52
N LYS A 174 -44.96 -16.81 -32.98
CA LYS A 174 -45.81 -17.83 -33.61
C LYS A 174 -45.81 -19.12 -32.80
N GLU A 175 -46.98 -19.74 -32.68
CA GLU A 175 -47.09 -21.07 -32.09
C GLU A 175 -46.52 -22.11 -33.05
N GLN A 176 -45.59 -22.93 -32.54
CA GLN A 176 -44.97 -24.01 -33.27
C GLN A 176 -45.09 -25.30 -32.47
N VAL A 177 -45.50 -26.36 -33.14
CA VAL A 177 -45.76 -27.66 -32.53
C VAL A 177 -44.56 -28.59 -32.74
N PHE A 178 -44.02 -29.13 -31.66
CA PHE A 178 -42.90 -30.07 -31.65
C PHE A 178 -43.40 -31.46 -31.21
N SER A 179 -42.91 -32.49 -31.90
CA SER A 179 -43.11 -33.91 -31.55
C SER A 179 -41.83 -34.53 -30.98
N THR A 180 -41.90 -35.79 -30.54
CA THR A 180 -40.74 -36.56 -30.05
C THR A 180 -39.56 -36.62 -31.03
N ASP A 181 -39.82 -36.54 -32.33
CA ASP A 181 -38.80 -36.62 -33.39
C ASP A 181 -38.19 -35.26 -33.73
N SER A 182 -38.74 -34.19 -33.17
CA SER A 182 -38.25 -32.82 -33.41
C SER A 182 -36.92 -32.59 -32.70
N LYS A 183 -36.19 -31.56 -33.14
CA LYS A 183 -35.01 -31.05 -32.44
C LYS A 183 -35.30 -29.66 -31.88
N PHE A 184 -34.74 -29.37 -30.73
CA PHE A 184 -34.81 -28.08 -30.05
C PHE A 184 -33.46 -27.37 -30.12
N THR A 185 -33.49 -26.04 -30.25
CA THR A 185 -32.41 -25.18 -29.75
C THR A 185 -32.35 -25.22 -28.23
N ALA A 186 -31.30 -24.66 -27.63
CA ALA A 186 -31.20 -24.60 -26.16
C ALA A 186 -32.36 -23.79 -25.54
N ALA A 187 -32.73 -22.66 -26.16
CA ALA A 187 -33.81 -21.82 -25.65
C ALA A 187 -35.18 -22.51 -25.77
N GLU A 188 -35.42 -23.23 -26.87
CA GLU A 188 -36.63 -24.02 -27.07
C GLU A 188 -36.70 -25.19 -26.08
N LEU A 189 -35.57 -25.83 -25.75
CA LEU A 189 -35.50 -26.88 -24.74
C LEU A 189 -35.92 -26.34 -23.35
N VAL A 190 -35.44 -25.15 -22.97
CA VAL A 190 -35.85 -24.49 -21.72
C VAL A 190 -37.34 -24.14 -21.74
N ALA A 191 -37.86 -23.58 -22.84
CA ALA A 191 -39.29 -23.31 -22.98
C ALA A 191 -40.15 -24.58 -22.87
N ALA A 192 -39.72 -25.67 -23.49
CA ALA A 192 -40.38 -26.96 -23.40
C ALA A 192 -40.43 -27.45 -21.96
N GLN A 193 -39.31 -27.35 -21.23
CA GLN A 193 -39.26 -27.73 -19.81
C GLN A 193 -40.21 -26.89 -18.94
N GLN A 194 -40.35 -25.58 -19.21
CA GLN A 194 -41.31 -24.73 -18.50
C GLN A 194 -42.76 -25.17 -18.75
N VAL A 195 -43.12 -25.44 -20.00
CA VAL A 195 -44.48 -25.87 -20.34
C VAL A 195 -44.78 -27.27 -19.79
N MET A 196 -43.81 -28.18 -19.81
CA MET A 196 -43.94 -29.53 -19.27
C MET A 196 -44.02 -29.58 -17.75
N SER A 197 -43.42 -28.63 -17.03
CA SER A 197 -43.56 -28.52 -15.58
C SER A 197 -44.93 -27.98 -15.13
N GLY A 198 -45.84 -27.71 -16.07
CA GLY A 198 -47.16 -27.13 -15.83
C GLY A 198 -47.15 -25.60 -15.75
N SER A 199 -46.00 -24.97 -15.99
CA SER A 199 -45.88 -23.51 -16.05
C SER A 199 -46.18 -22.98 -17.45
N LYS A 200 -46.45 -21.67 -17.57
CA LYS A 200 -46.48 -21.02 -18.88
C LYS A 200 -45.05 -20.81 -19.37
N GLN A 201 -44.83 -20.86 -20.68
CA GLN A 201 -43.58 -20.41 -21.27
C GLN A 201 -43.38 -18.93 -20.89
N THR A 202 -42.30 -18.64 -20.18
CA THR A 202 -41.93 -17.27 -19.80
C THR A 202 -40.66 -16.82 -20.50
N ILE A 203 -39.81 -17.74 -20.97
CA ILE A 203 -38.68 -17.41 -21.83
C ILE A 203 -39.17 -16.96 -23.22
N THR A 204 -38.62 -15.85 -23.71
CA THR A 204 -38.96 -15.30 -25.03
C THR A 204 -37.93 -15.72 -26.06
N ILE A 205 -38.39 -16.36 -27.13
CA ILE A 205 -37.56 -16.94 -28.18
C ILE A 205 -37.82 -16.21 -29.49
N ASN A 206 -36.78 -15.78 -30.21
CA ASN A 206 -36.93 -15.17 -31.53
C ASN A 206 -37.21 -16.22 -32.63
N GLY A 207 -37.42 -15.77 -33.88
CA GLY A 207 -37.74 -16.67 -34.99
C GLY A 207 -36.62 -17.65 -35.38
N GLN A 208 -35.42 -17.49 -34.83
CA GLN A 208 -34.26 -18.36 -35.05
C GLN A 208 -34.03 -19.35 -33.89
N GLY A 209 -34.93 -19.39 -32.89
CA GLY A 209 -34.78 -20.29 -31.75
C GLY A 209 -33.78 -19.77 -30.70
N VAL A 210 -33.41 -18.49 -30.70
CA VAL A 210 -32.50 -17.89 -29.72
C VAL A 210 -33.29 -17.18 -28.61
N ALA A 211 -32.86 -17.31 -27.35
CA ALA A 211 -33.46 -16.59 -26.25
C ALA A 211 -33.13 -15.08 -26.33
N THR A 212 -34.15 -14.24 -26.25
CA THR A 212 -34.01 -12.76 -26.33
C THR A 212 -34.56 -12.04 -25.11
N GLY A 213 -35.15 -12.78 -24.17
CA GLY A 213 -35.75 -12.22 -22.97
C GLY A 213 -36.49 -13.25 -22.13
N GLY A 214 -37.24 -12.77 -21.15
CA GLY A 214 -38.07 -13.59 -20.28
C GLY A 214 -37.33 -14.10 -19.05
N SER A 215 -37.88 -15.12 -18.39
CA SER A 215 -37.27 -15.73 -17.21
C SER A 215 -37.38 -17.25 -17.22
N PHE A 216 -36.54 -17.92 -16.44
CA PHE A 216 -36.77 -19.32 -16.05
C PHE A 216 -36.08 -19.65 -14.72
N ASP A 217 -36.62 -20.65 -14.03
CA ASP A 217 -36.14 -21.04 -12.70
C ASP A 217 -35.20 -22.25 -12.80
N LEU A 218 -33.95 -22.09 -12.38
CA LEU A 218 -33.02 -23.17 -12.09
C LEU A 218 -33.33 -23.70 -10.68
N SER A 219 -34.23 -24.68 -10.63
CA SER A 219 -34.49 -25.49 -9.43
C SER A 219 -33.89 -26.89 -9.60
N GLY A 220 -33.83 -27.68 -8.53
CA GLY A 220 -33.27 -29.04 -8.60
C GLY A 220 -33.99 -29.94 -9.61
N SER A 221 -35.31 -29.76 -9.77
CA SER A 221 -36.10 -30.49 -10.76
C SER A 221 -35.87 -30.00 -12.18
N THR A 222 -35.81 -28.67 -12.40
CA THR A 222 -35.49 -28.10 -13.72
C THR A 222 -34.08 -28.51 -14.16
N LEU A 223 -33.08 -28.37 -13.28
CA LEU A 223 -31.69 -28.72 -13.59
C LEU A 223 -31.56 -30.22 -13.91
N SER A 224 -32.17 -31.11 -13.11
CA SER A 224 -32.14 -32.55 -13.40
C SER A 224 -32.81 -32.91 -14.73
N ALA A 225 -33.89 -32.21 -15.09
CA ALA A 225 -34.58 -32.44 -16.36
C ALA A 225 -33.75 -31.95 -17.55
N LEU A 226 -33.16 -30.74 -17.45
CA LEU A 226 -32.25 -30.21 -18.46
C LEU A 226 -31.02 -31.11 -18.60
N ASP A 227 -30.39 -31.49 -17.49
CA ASP A 227 -29.23 -32.38 -17.46
C ASP A 227 -29.51 -33.71 -18.19
N LYS A 228 -30.62 -34.38 -17.87
CA LYS A 228 -31.05 -35.60 -18.59
C LYS A 228 -31.28 -35.35 -20.09
N ALA A 229 -31.95 -34.24 -20.44
CA ALA A 229 -32.24 -33.91 -21.83
C ALA A 229 -30.97 -33.64 -22.66
N VAL A 230 -29.90 -33.18 -22.00
CA VAL A 230 -28.60 -32.93 -22.64
C VAL A 230 -27.62 -34.12 -22.54
N GLY A 231 -28.06 -35.28 -22.03
CA GLY A 231 -27.26 -36.51 -21.98
C GLY A 231 -26.61 -36.84 -20.63
N GLY A 232 -27.05 -36.18 -19.55
CA GLY A 232 -26.70 -36.49 -18.17
C GLY A 232 -25.43 -35.82 -17.64
N ASN A 233 -24.92 -34.79 -18.35
CA ASN A 233 -23.87 -33.89 -17.86
C ASN A 233 -23.99 -32.52 -18.55
N LEU A 234 -24.64 -31.56 -17.89
CA LEU A 234 -24.61 -30.17 -18.32
C LEU A 234 -23.20 -29.60 -18.19
N ASN A 235 -22.50 -29.46 -19.32
CA ASN A 235 -21.11 -29.04 -19.33
C ASN A 235 -20.98 -27.52 -19.16
N SER A 236 -21.56 -26.75 -20.07
CA SER A 236 -21.53 -25.29 -20.06
C SER A 236 -22.94 -24.70 -20.12
N LEU A 237 -23.08 -23.49 -19.59
CA LEU A 237 -24.33 -22.72 -19.61
C LEU A 237 -24.04 -21.33 -20.18
N VAL A 238 -24.76 -20.94 -21.24
CA VAL A 238 -24.70 -19.57 -21.80
C VAL A 238 -26.06 -18.90 -21.63
N ILE A 239 -26.09 -17.83 -20.84
CA ILE A 239 -27.29 -17.00 -20.62
C ILE A 239 -27.24 -15.82 -21.59
N SER A 240 -28.29 -15.68 -22.40
CA SER A 240 -28.41 -14.60 -23.37
C SER A 240 -28.81 -13.28 -22.73
N HIS A 241 -28.55 -12.18 -23.44
CA HIS A 241 -29.01 -10.85 -23.06
C HIS A 241 -30.53 -10.83 -22.84
N GLY A 242 -30.97 -10.12 -21.80
CA GLY A 242 -32.38 -9.96 -21.45
C GLY A 242 -33.03 -11.17 -20.75
N VAL A 243 -32.35 -12.31 -20.69
CA VAL A 243 -32.85 -13.50 -19.98
C VAL A 243 -32.58 -13.37 -18.49
N ASN A 244 -33.59 -13.62 -17.66
CA ASN A 244 -33.48 -13.66 -16.20
C ASN A 244 -33.54 -15.10 -15.70
N VAL A 245 -32.47 -15.59 -15.11
CA VAL A 245 -32.41 -16.89 -14.45
C VAL A 245 -32.65 -16.69 -12.97
N VAL A 246 -33.64 -17.38 -12.41
CA VAL A 246 -33.84 -17.44 -10.96
C VAL A 246 -33.22 -18.74 -10.48
N ASP A 247 -32.14 -18.67 -9.73
CA ASP A 247 -31.47 -19.84 -9.16
C ASP A 247 -31.88 -19.98 -7.70
N SER A 248 -32.59 -21.07 -7.40
CA SER A 248 -32.98 -21.44 -6.04
C SER A 248 -32.24 -22.67 -5.54
N LEU A 249 -31.19 -23.09 -6.26
CA LEU A 249 -30.30 -24.15 -5.82
C LEU A 249 -29.47 -23.69 -4.62
N SER A 250 -28.80 -24.65 -3.98
CA SER A 250 -27.67 -24.33 -3.10
C SER A 250 -26.33 -24.36 -3.79
N SER A 251 -26.28 -25.00 -4.96
CA SER A 251 -25.08 -25.11 -5.76
C SER A 251 -25.41 -25.44 -7.22
N LEU A 252 -24.96 -24.59 -8.14
CA LEU A 252 -24.88 -24.87 -9.56
C LEU A 252 -23.46 -25.33 -9.89
N ASN A 253 -23.29 -26.59 -10.31
CA ASN A 253 -22.00 -27.17 -10.66
C ASN A 253 -21.93 -27.46 -12.16
N LEU A 254 -20.95 -26.88 -12.85
CA LEU A 254 -20.70 -27.03 -14.28
C LEU A 254 -19.28 -27.56 -14.49
N SER A 255 -19.10 -28.59 -15.33
CA SER A 255 -17.75 -29.07 -15.68
C SER A 255 -17.00 -28.14 -16.64
N GLY A 256 -17.76 -27.36 -17.42
CA GLY A 256 -17.30 -26.41 -18.43
C GLY A 256 -17.48 -24.97 -17.97
N SER A 257 -17.97 -24.09 -18.84
CA SER A 257 -18.01 -22.64 -18.56
C SER A 257 -19.42 -22.12 -18.26
N LEU A 258 -19.52 -21.14 -17.37
CA LEU A 258 -20.68 -20.24 -17.31
C LEU A 258 -20.37 -18.98 -18.10
N VAL A 259 -21.23 -18.63 -19.07
CA VAL A 259 -21.18 -17.36 -19.80
C VAL A 259 -22.49 -16.62 -19.56
N ASN A 260 -22.47 -15.58 -18.73
CA ASN A 260 -23.64 -14.79 -18.40
C ASN A 260 -23.63 -13.44 -19.13
N MET A 261 -24.61 -13.23 -20.01
CA MET A 261 -24.91 -11.92 -20.63
C MET A 261 -26.28 -11.38 -20.20
N GLY A 262 -27.02 -12.12 -19.38
CA GLY A 262 -28.35 -11.77 -18.86
C GLY A 262 -28.29 -11.47 -17.36
N SER A 263 -29.32 -11.85 -16.62
CA SER A 263 -29.35 -11.75 -15.16
C SER A 263 -29.46 -13.13 -14.53
N ILE A 264 -28.67 -13.40 -13.50
CA ILE A 264 -28.81 -14.55 -12.60
C ILE A 264 -29.14 -13.99 -11.23
N VAL A 265 -30.29 -14.39 -10.69
CA VAL A 265 -30.76 -13.99 -9.36
C VAL A 265 -30.69 -15.20 -8.45
N LEU A 266 -29.80 -15.15 -7.47
CA LEU A 266 -29.53 -16.21 -6.51
C LEU A 266 -30.34 -15.99 -5.22
N GLY A 267 -30.83 -17.06 -4.60
CA GLY A 267 -31.49 -16.96 -3.30
C GLY A 267 -31.92 -18.31 -2.76
N ALA A 268 -32.11 -18.39 -1.45
CA ALA A 268 -32.64 -19.59 -0.82
C ALA A 268 -34.16 -19.61 -0.92
N ASP A 269 -34.76 -20.78 -1.20
CA ASP A 269 -36.20 -20.97 -1.14
C ASP A 269 -36.75 -20.55 0.24
N ALA A 270 -37.87 -19.83 0.24
CA ALA A 270 -38.54 -19.42 1.47
C ALA A 270 -38.84 -20.62 2.39
N GLY A 271 -38.04 -20.80 3.44
CA GLY A 271 -38.16 -21.92 4.38
C GLY A 271 -36.94 -22.83 4.47
N ALA A 272 -35.97 -22.71 3.55
CA ALA A 272 -34.68 -23.37 3.63
C ALA A 272 -33.82 -22.74 4.75
N LYS A 273 -34.08 -23.15 6.00
CA LYS A 273 -33.31 -22.68 7.16
C LYS A 273 -31.86 -23.10 7.03
N GLY A 274 -30.95 -22.13 7.08
CA GLY A 274 -29.50 -22.37 7.20
C GLY A 274 -28.69 -22.22 5.92
N GLN A 275 -29.32 -22.04 4.76
CA GLN A 275 -28.58 -21.68 3.54
C GLN A 275 -28.21 -20.20 3.61
N LEU A 276 -26.96 -19.92 3.96
CA LEU A 276 -26.43 -18.55 4.06
C LEU A 276 -25.72 -18.10 2.79
N VAL A 277 -25.30 -19.04 1.95
CA VAL A 277 -24.51 -18.81 0.74
C VAL A 277 -25.04 -19.71 -0.37
N ASP A 278 -25.17 -19.14 -1.56
CA ASP A 278 -25.45 -19.87 -2.80
C ASP A 278 -24.18 -19.91 -3.66
N SER A 279 -23.94 -21.03 -4.35
CA SER A 279 -22.67 -21.31 -5.01
C SER A 279 -22.80 -21.61 -6.50
N ILE A 280 -21.94 -21.00 -7.31
CA ILE A 280 -21.75 -21.35 -8.71
C ILE A 280 -20.31 -21.83 -8.88
N ASN A 281 -20.15 -23.10 -9.28
CA ASN A 281 -18.86 -23.72 -9.55
C ASN A 281 -18.76 -24.06 -11.05
N ALA A 282 -17.70 -23.59 -11.72
CA ALA A 282 -17.45 -23.87 -13.13
C ALA A 282 -15.94 -23.96 -13.43
N ALA A 283 -15.55 -24.40 -14.62
CA ALA A 283 -14.17 -24.25 -15.08
C ALA A 283 -13.81 -22.78 -15.31
N ASN A 284 -14.71 -22.05 -15.96
CA ASN A 284 -14.61 -20.61 -16.15
C ASN A 284 -15.95 -19.95 -15.85
N ILE A 285 -15.91 -18.74 -15.30
CA ILE A 285 -17.11 -17.90 -15.12
C ILE A 285 -16.86 -16.59 -15.84
N TYR A 286 -17.66 -16.31 -16.87
CA TYR A 286 -17.64 -15.07 -17.64
C TYR A 286 -18.93 -14.30 -17.39
N ASN A 287 -18.89 -13.29 -16.52
CA ASN A 287 -19.96 -12.31 -16.38
C ASN A 287 -19.69 -11.15 -17.35
N GLY A 288 -20.33 -11.20 -18.51
CA GLY A 288 -20.12 -10.26 -19.60
C GLY A 288 -20.69 -8.88 -19.34
N TYR A 289 -20.47 -7.99 -20.29
CA TYR A 289 -21.07 -6.65 -20.27
C TYR A 289 -22.60 -6.75 -20.26
N GLY A 290 -23.25 -6.02 -19.36
CA GLY A 290 -24.71 -6.12 -19.12
C GLY A 290 -25.13 -7.36 -18.32
N GLY A 291 -24.21 -8.30 -18.09
CA GLY A 291 -24.42 -9.45 -17.23
C GLY A 291 -24.57 -9.04 -15.76
N VAL A 292 -25.58 -9.60 -15.09
CA VAL A 292 -25.82 -9.41 -13.66
C VAL A 292 -25.82 -10.75 -12.96
N ILE A 293 -25.06 -10.88 -11.87
CA ILE A 293 -25.19 -11.99 -10.90
C ILE A 293 -25.50 -11.34 -9.56
N ALA A 294 -26.71 -11.51 -9.05
CA ALA A 294 -27.16 -10.79 -7.87
C ALA A 294 -27.88 -11.68 -6.87
N SER A 295 -27.75 -11.37 -5.59
CA SER A 295 -28.57 -11.96 -4.54
C SER A 295 -29.97 -11.33 -4.59
N SER A 296 -31.00 -12.13 -4.40
CA SER A 296 -32.38 -11.67 -4.38
C SER A 296 -32.57 -10.61 -3.28
N THR A 297 -33.14 -9.44 -3.64
CA THR A 297 -33.42 -8.35 -2.68
C THR A 297 -34.91 -8.07 -2.53
N ALA A 298 -35.77 -8.61 -3.41
CA ALA A 298 -37.18 -8.23 -3.50
C ALA A 298 -38.13 -9.27 -4.11
N LEU A 299 -37.67 -10.49 -4.45
CA LEU A 299 -38.57 -11.53 -4.96
C LEU A 299 -39.20 -12.25 -3.77
N SER A 300 -40.52 -12.19 -3.63
CA SER A 300 -41.28 -12.68 -2.46
C SER A 300 -41.10 -14.16 -2.12
N ALA A 301 -40.49 -14.95 -3.02
CA ALA A 301 -40.25 -16.37 -2.85
C ALA A 301 -38.82 -16.72 -2.40
N LEU A 302 -37.87 -15.77 -2.50
CA LEU A 302 -36.46 -16.02 -2.20
C LEU A 302 -35.97 -15.19 -1.02
N SER A 303 -35.17 -15.82 -0.17
CA SER A 303 -34.44 -15.14 0.89
C SER A 303 -33.06 -14.71 0.37
N PRO A 304 -32.60 -13.48 0.70
CA PRO A 304 -31.27 -13.02 0.31
C PRO A 304 -30.17 -13.91 0.92
N THR A 305 -29.24 -14.37 0.09
CA THR A 305 -28.06 -15.17 0.48
C THR A 305 -26.76 -14.46 0.11
N GLY A 306 -25.64 -14.87 0.72
CA GLY A 306 -24.32 -14.60 0.19
C GLY A 306 -24.10 -15.33 -1.14
N ILE A 307 -23.08 -14.91 -1.89
CA ILE A 307 -22.74 -15.50 -3.20
C ILE A 307 -21.34 -16.08 -3.11
N ALA A 308 -21.14 -17.31 -3.58
CA ALA A 308 -19.84 -17.94 -3.79
C ALA A 308 -19.67 -18.31 -5.27
N LEU A 309 -18.65 -17.74 -5.92
CA LEU A 309 -18.32 -18.01 -7.33
C LEU A 309 -16.95 -18.69 -7.37
N ALA A 310 -16.90 -19.96 -7.75
CA ALA A 310 -15.65 -20.69 -7.89
C ALA A 310 -15.40 -21.06 -9.34
N ALA A 311 -14.29 -20.58 -9.90
CA ALA A 311 -13.80 -20.98 -11.21
C ALA A 311 -12.47 -21.72 -11.07
N SER A 312 -12.34 -22.92 -11.64
CA SER A 312 -11.08 -23.67 -11.55
C SER A 312 -9.94 -23.02 -12.35
N ASN A 313 -10.26 -22.21 -13.36
CA ASN A 313 -9.28 -21.52 -14.20
C ASN A 313 -9.37 -20.00 -14.07
N THR A 314 -10.47 -19.41 -14.53
CA THR A 314 -10.60 -17.94 -14.64
C THR A 314 -12.00 -17.47 -14.30
N PHE A 315 -12.06 -16.43 -13.48
CA PHE A 315 -13.24 -15.61 -13.29
C PHE A 315 -13.04 -14.28 -14.01
N PHE A 316 -13.91 -13.96 -14.97
CA PHE A 316 -13.89 -12.70 -15.72
C PHE A 316 -15.21 -11.96 -15.50
N ASN A 317 -15.14 -10.75 -14.97
CA ASN A 317 -16.27 -9.88 -14.76
C ASN A 317 -16.10 -8.56 -15.51
N SER A 318 -17.09 -8.22 -16.33
CA SER A 318 -17.26 -6.92 -17.00
C SER A 318 -18.69 -6.38 -16.83
N GLY A 319 -19.50 -7.06 -16.02
CA GLY A 319 -20.85 -6.67 -15.63
C GLY A 319 -20.93 -6.37 -14.14
N VAL A 320 -22.05 -6.73 -13.52
CA VAL A 320 -22.29 -6.51 -12.08
C VAL A 320 -22.42 -7.84 -11.36
N VAL A 321 -21.66 -8.01 -10.29
CA VAL A 321 -21.88 -9.05 -9.28
C VAL A 321 -22.19 -8.37 -7.96
N ASN A 322 -23.39 -8.58 -7.42
CA ASN A 322 -23.86 -7.89 -6.22
C ASN A 322 -24.46 -8.85 -5.18
N SER A 323 -23.78 -9.01 -4.05
CA SER A 323 -24.26 -9.79 -2.91
C SER A 323 -24.95 -8.91 -1.86
N SER A 324 -26.14 -9.33 -1.42
CA SER A 324 -26.86 -8.71 -0.31
C SER A 324 -26.23 -9.00 1.07
N SER A 325 -25.31 -9.97 1.12
CA SER A 325 -24.56 -10.42 2.29
C SER A 325 -23.06 -10.41 1.99
N THR A 326 -22.36 -11.53 2.06
CA THR A 326 -20.95 -11.71 1.68
C THR A 326 -20.82 -12.15 0.22
N LEU A 327 -19.73 -11.77 -0.44
CA LEU A 327 -19.35 -12.23 -1.78
C LEU A 327 -18.00 -12.95 -1.70
N ASN A 328 -17.95 -14.21 -2.09
CA ASN A 328 -16.73 -14.99 -2.19
C ASN A 328 -16.45 -15.32 -3.66
N VAL A 329 -15.28 -14.97 -4.17
CA VAL A 329 -14.84 -15.34 -5.53
C VAL A 329 -13.53 -16.08 -5.42
N SER A 330 -13.44 -17.28 -5.98
CA SER A 330 -12.24 -18.12 -5.96
C SER A 330 -11.86 -18.53 -7.37
N ALA A 331 -10.68 -18.12 -7.83
CA ALA A 331 -10.12 -18.54 -9.11
C ALA A 331 -8.60 -18.26 -9.15
N PRO A 332 -7.78 -19.10 -9.82
CA PRO A 332 -6.35 -18.79 -10.01
C PRO A 332 -6.11 -17.40 -10.63
N THR A 333 -6.98 -16.99 -11.56
CA THR A 333 -6.99 -15.65 -12.15
C THR A 333 -8.38 -15.01 -12.02
N ILE A 334 -8.43 -13.81 -11.45
CA ILE A 334 -9.63 -12.97 -11.36
C ILE A 334 -9.39 -11.70 -12.18
N VAL A 335 -10.28 -11.43 -13.14
CA VAL A 335 -10.29 -10.18 -13.91
C VAL A 335 -11.60 -9.46 -13.64
N ASN A 336 -11.52 -8.32 -12.95
CA ASN A 336 -12.62 -7.39 -12.78
C ASN A 336 -12.37 -6.15 -13.63
N ALA A 337 -12.86 -6.17 -14.87
CA ALA A 337 -12.54 -5.17 -15.87
C ALA A 337 -13.65 -4.15 -16.04
N ALA A 338 -13.31 -2.86 -16.03
CA ALA A 338 -14.16 -1.87 -16.70
C ALA A 338 -14.21 -2.19 -18.20
N PRO A 339 -15.39 -2.15 -18.85
CA PRO A 339 -15.47 -2.29 -20.29
C PRO A 339 -14.63 -1.18 -20.93
N ALA A 340 -13.79 -1.56 -21.90
CA ALA A 340 -12.91 -0.64 -22.60
C ALA A 340 -13.72 0.58 -23.06
N ALA A 341 -13.33 1.76 -22.56
CA ALA A 341 -14.06 3.02 -22.61
C ALA A 341 -14.83 3.24 -23.92
N ALA A 342 -16.11 2.86 -23.94
CA ALA A 342 -17.10 3.67 -24.64
C ALA A 342 -17.26 4.91 -23.75
N SER A 343 -16.57 5.99 -24.13
CA SER A 343 -16.56 7.29 -23.45
C SER A 343 -17.93 7.61 -22.83
N GLY A 344 -18.02 7.57 -21.49
CA GLY A 344 -19.22 7.95 -20.75
C GLY A 344 -20.09 6.83 -20.14
N ILE A 345 -19.80 5.55 -20.33
CA ILE A 345 -20.58 4.47 -19.66
C ILE A 345 -19.97 4.13 -18.29
N VAL A 346 -20.72 4.45 -17.23
CA VAL A 346 -20.38 4.31 -15.79
C VAL A 346 -20.42 2.85 -15.26
N HIS A 347 -20.60 1.86 -16.13
CA HIS A 347 -20.72 0.46 -15.69
C HIS A 347 -19.37 -0.25 -15.82
N ALA A 348 -18.43 0.11 -14.95
CA ALA A 348 -17.23 -0.67 -14.75
C ALA A 348 -17.58 -2.06 -14.18
N GLY A 349 -16.80 -3.09 -14.50
CA GLY A 349 -16.91 -4.39 -13.83
C GLY A 349 -16.98 -4.18 -12.32
N THR A 350 -18.09 -4.59 -11.71
CA THR A 350 -18.37 -4.33 -10.30
C THR A 350 -18.49 -5.64 -9.55
N LEU A 351 -17.68 -5.81 -8.52
CA LEU A 351 -17.85 -6.82 -7.48
C LEU A 351 -18.25 -6.11 -6.19
N SER A 352 -19.49 -6.29 -5.75
CA SER A 352 -20.00 -5.61 -4.56
C SER A 352 -20.64 -6.57 -3.58
N ALA A 353 -20.45 -6.28 -2.29
CA ALA A 353 -21.16 -6.95 -1.20
C ALA A 353 -21.59 -5.94 -0.14
N LYS A 354 -22.71 -6.23 0.53
CA LYS A 354 -23.09 -5.45 1.72
C LYS A 354 -22.06 -5.67 2.83
N GLN A 355 -21.79 -6.94 3.16
CA GLN A 355 -20.79 -7.38 4.14
C GLN A 355 -19.45 -7.62 3.41
N ASP A 356 -18.71 -8.66 3.73
CA ASP A 356 -17.37 -8.87 3.20
C ASP A 356 -17.34 -9.25 1.71
N VAL A 357 -16.32 -8.78 1.00
CA VAL A 357 -15.88 -9.33 -0.29
C VAL A 357 -14.59 -10.09 -0.06
N THR A 358 -14.56 -11.39 -0.38
CA THR A 358 -13.35 -12.22 -0.31
C THR A 358 -13.00 -12.73 -1.70
N LEU A 359 -11.79 -12.41 -2.15
CA LEU A 359 -11.22 -12.85 -3.42
C LEU A 359 -10.05 -13.79 -3.14
N THR A 360 -10.16 -15.04 -3.57
CA THR A 360 -9.10 -16.04 -3.41
C THR A 360 -8.45 -16.27 -4.77
N THR A 361 -7.24 -15.77 -4.97
CA THR A 361 -6.57 -15.74 -6.28
C THR A 361 -5.05 -15.63 -6.19
N GLN A 362 -4.36 -15.89 -7.30
CA GLN A 362 -2.93 -15.59 -7.45
C GLN A 362 -2.73 -14.34 -8.32
N ASN A 363 -3.63 -14.11 -9.29
CA ASN A 363 -3.55 -12.99 -10.21
C ASN A 363 -4.87 -12.24 -10.23
N LEU A 364 -4.88 -11.01 -9.71
CA LEU A 364 -6.01 -10.09 -9.76
C LEU A 364 -5.71 -8.95 -10.74
N THR A 365 -6.51 -8.81 -11.79
CA THR A 365 -6.56 -7.57 -12.58
C THR A 365 -7.84 -6.83 -12.26
N ASN A 366 -7.75 -5.67 -11.61
CA ASN A 366 -8.88 -4.81 -11.29
C ASN A 366 -8.75 -3.47 -12.01
N THR A 367 -9.56 -3.27 -13.05
CA THR A 367 -9.75 -1.96 -13.69
C THR A 367 -11.15 -1.40 -13.42
N GLY A 368 -11.95 -2.07 -12.59
CA GLY A 368 -13.29 -1.66 -12.18
C GLY A 368 -13.40 -1.40 -10.68
N LEU A 369 -14.59 -1.66 -10.11
CA LEU A 369 -14.88 -1.44 -8.70
C LEU A 369 -14.99 -2.78 -7.95
N ILE A 370 -14.23 -2.91 -6.86
CA ILE A 370 -14.41 -3.95 -5.85
C ILE A 370 -14.81 -3.25 -4.56
N THR A 371 -15.99 -3.51 -4.02
CA THR A 371 -16.51 -2.74 -2.88
C THR A 371 -17.24 -3.55 -1.82
N SER A 372 -16.96 -3.23 -0.56
CA SER A 372 -17.74 -3.63 0.60
C SER A 372 -18.32 -2.41 1.31
N SER A 373 -19.62 -2.43 1.60
CA SER A 373 -20.30 -1.30 2.24
C SER A 373 -20.13 -1.26 3.77
N THR A 374 -20.22 -2.42 4.44
CA THR A 374 -20.13 -2.54 5.91
C THR A 374 -19.02 -3.45 6.39
N GLY A 375 -18.48 -4.30 5.52
CA GLY A 375 -17.45 -5.28 5.84
C GLY A 375 -16.08 -4.92 5.27
N ASN A 376 -15.24 -5.95 5.15
CA ASN A 376 -13.89 -5.88 4.64
C ASN A 376 -13.83 -6.29 3.17
N VAL A 377 -12.75 -5.90 2.49
CA VAL A 377 -12.33 -6.54 1.25
C VAL A 377 -11.05 -7.33 1.53
N THR A 378 -11.09 -8.63 1.32
CA THR A 378 -9.93 -9.52 1.56
C THR A 378 -9.49 -10.16 0.25
N ILE A 379 -8.21 -10.03 -0.09
CA ILE A 379 -7.58 -10.66 -1.27
C ILE A 379 -6.59 -11.70 -0.74
N ASN A 380 -6.97 -12.97 -0.80
CA ASN A 380 -6.20 -14.09 -0.27
C ASN A 380 -5.48 -14.86 -1.37
N ASN A 381 -4.32 -15.41 -1.01
CA ASN A 381 -3.64 -16.39 -1.83
C ASN A 381 -4.41 -17.71 -1.87
N GLY A 382 -4.85 -18.11 -3.06
CA GLY A 382 -5.56 -19.39 -3.26
C GLY A 382 -4.68 -20.64 -3.18
N GLY A 383 -3.35 -20.51 -3.12
CA GLY A 383 -2.43 -21.65 -3.22
C GLY A 383 -1.36 -21.76 -2.14
N GLY A 384 -1.53 -21.13 -0.97
CA GLY A 384 -0.58 -21.25 0.15
C GLY A 384 0.56 -20.23 0.08
N ASP A 385 1.73 -20.65 -0.42
CA ASP A 385 2.99 -19.86 -0.48
C ASP A 385 3.22 -19.18 -1.85
N ASN A 386 2.25 -19.20 -2.75
CA ASN A 386 2.39 -18.56 -4.06
C ASN A 386 2.42 -17.03 -3.96
N ASN A 387 2.93 -16.36 -4.98
CA ASN A 387 2.83 -14.90 -5.04
C ASN A 387 1.39 -14.47 -5.32
N ILE A 388 1.00 -13.32 -4.76
CA ILE A 388 -0.18 -12.57 -5.17
C ILE A 388 0.29 -11.41 -6.05
N VAL A 389 -0.24 -11.34 -7.27
CA VAL A 389 -0.03 -10.21 -8.18
C VAL A 389 -1.36 -9.50 -8.40
N VAL A 390 -1.41 -8.23 -8.02
CA VAL A 390 -2.55 -7.34 -8.23
C VAL A 390 -2.15 -6.24 -9.21
N ASN A 391 -2.89 -6.13 -10.30
CA ASN A 391 -2.82 -5.02 -11.25
C ASN A 391 -4.13 -4.22 -11.14
N GLY A 392 -4.08 -3.13 -10.38
CA GLY A 392 -5.19 -2.24 -10.07
C GLY A 392 -5.31 -1.02 -10.98
N ALA A 393 -4.53 -0.91 -12.06
CA ALA A 393 -4.47 0.32 -12.85
C ALA A 393 -5.86 0.80 -13.35
N GLY A 394 -6.28 1.98 -12.87
CA GLY A 394 -7.58 2.58 -13.19
C GLY A 394 -8.79 1.99 -12.44
N GLY A 395 -8.58 1.00 -11.57
CA GLY A 395 -9.61 0.43 -10.71
C GLY A 395 -9.58 0.97 -9.28
N THR A 396 -10.65 0.69 -8.54
CA THR A 396 -10.79 1.04 -7.11
C THR A 396 -11.14 -0.19 -6.30
N VAL A 397 -10.48 -0.36 -5.16
CA VAL A 397 -10.85 -1.30 -4.10
C VAL A 397 -11.31 -0.49 -2.88
N GLN A 398 -12.52 -0.72 -2.41
CA GLN A 398 -13.14 0.08 -1.36
C GLN A 398 -13.76 -0.77 -0.25
N ALA A 399 -13.43 -0.47 1.00
CA ALA A 399 -14.07 -1.02 2.19
C ALA A 399 -14.56 0.15 3.06
N THR A 400 -15.72 0.72 2.71
CA THR A 400 -16.19 2.03 3.24
C THR A 400 -16.19 2.10 4.76
N ASN A 401 -16.57 1.01 5.42
CA ASN A 401 -16.63 0.92 6.88
C ASN A 401 -15.70 -0.15 7.47
N GLY A 402 -14.87 -0.79 6.64
CA GLY A 402 -14.00 -1.87 7.04
C GLY A 402 -12.56 -1.67 6.58
N ASN A 403 -11.84 -2.78 6.50
CA ASN A 403 -10.44 -2.83 6.12
C ASN A 403 -10.29 -3.48 4.74
N ILE A 404 -9.20 -3.14 4.06
CA ILE A 404 -8.70 -3.90 2.92
C ILE A 404 -7.53 -4.74 3.44
N SER A 405 -7.52 -6.03 3.15
CA SER A 405 -6.47 -6.93 3.61
C SER A 405 -5.98 -7.81 2.47
N PHE A 406 -4.66 -7.89 2.30
CA PHE A 406 -3.99 -8.86 1.45
C PHE A 406 -3.46 -9.98 2.33
N ASN A 407 -3.97 -11.19 2.09
CA ASN A 407 -3.96 -12.31 3.01
C ASN A 407 -4.58 -12.01 4.38
N GLN A 408 -4.81 -13.05 5.16
CA GLN A 408 -5.34 -12.95 6.52
C GLN A 408 -4.26 -12.51 7.50
N ALA A 409 -4.67 -11.91 8.63
CA ALA A 409 -3.77 -11.61 9.73
C ALA A 409 -3.09 -12.89 10.22
N GLY A 410 -1.77 -12.83 10.45
CA GLY A 410 -0.99 -14.01 10.85
C GLY A 410 -0.61 -14.95 9.70
N TYR A 411 -0.80 -14.54 8.44
CA TYR A 411 -0.22 -15.25 7.30
C TYR A 411 1.31 -15.40 7.50
N ALA A 412 1.78 -16.64 7.56
CA ALA A 412 3.18 -17.00 7.81
C ALA A 412 3.87 -17.60 6.59
N GLY A 413 3.24 -17.49 5.41
CA GLY A 413 3.79 -18.03 4.18
C GLY A 413 4.98 -17.24 3.63
N SER A 414 5.51 -17.67 2.50
CA SER A 414 6.67 -17.05 1.82
C SER A 414 6.34 -16.36 0.50
N GLY A 415 5.06 -16.35 0.11
CA GLY A 415 4.60 -15.73 -1.12
C GLY A 415 4.78 -14.21 -1.10
N ASN A 416 5.35 -13.66 -2.17
CA ASN A 416 5.46 -12.22 -2.36
C ASN A 416 4.10 -11.61 -2.70
N LEU A 417 3.92 -10.36 -2.31
CA LEU A 417 2.74 -9.56 -2.61
C LEU A 417 3.15 -8.38 -3.51
N SER A 418 2.74 -8.41 -4.77
CA SER A 418 2.94 -7.29 -5.71
C SER A 418 1.61 -6.61 -6.00
N VAL A 419 1.51 -5.31 -5.74
CA VAL A 419 0.30 -4.51 -5.91
C VAL A 419 0.62 -3.28 -6.75
N ASN A 420 0.14 -3.22 -7.98
CA ASN A 420 0.49 -2.18 -8.95
C ASN A 420 -0.76 -1.43 -9.44
N GLY A 421 -0.81 -0.12 -9.20
CA GLY A 421 -1.88 0.78 -9.58
C GLY A 421 -3.14 0.68 -8.71
N GLY A 422 -4.09 1.58 -8.99
CA GLY A 422 -5.41 1.59 -8.38
C GLY A 422 -5.49 2.34 -7.05
N ASP A 423 -6.72 2.60 -6.61
CA ASP A 423 -7.02 3.31 -5.37
C ASP A 423 -7.58 2.34 -4.32
N TYR A 424 -7.14 2.49 -3.07
CA TYR A 424 -7.43 1.61 -1.93
C TYR A 424 -8.07 2.41 -0.79
N LEU A 425 -9.40 2.44 -0.79
CA LEU A 425 -10.20 3.34 0.06
C LEU A 425 -10.81 2.58 1.25
N SER A 426 -10.25 2.73 2.44
CA SER A 426 -10.65 1.99 3.65
C SER A 426 -10.28 2.70 4.95
N LYS A 427 -10.59 2.08 6.10
CA LYS A 427 -10.05 2.49 7.41
C LYS A 427 -8.60 2.05 7.60
N GLN A 428 -8.27 0.84 7.15
CA GLN A 428 -6.93 0.27 7.19
C GLN A 428 -6.66 -0.51 5.90
N VAL A 429 -5.40 -0.53 5.47
CA VAL A 429 -4.89 -1.41 4.42
C VAL A 429 -3.81 -2.29 5.03
N ASN A 430 -4.06 -3.60 5.09
CA ASN A 430 -3.16 -4.56 5.72
C ASN A 430 -2.46 -5.40 4.65
N PHE A 431 -1.14 -5.27 4.54
CA PHE A 431 -0.31 -6.07 3.64
C PHE A 431 0.35 -7.20 4.44
N ASN A 432 -0.13 -8.44 4.29
CA ASN A 432 0.43 -9.60 4.99
C ASN A 432 1.11 -10.54 3.98
N ALA A 433 2.44 -10.49 3.89
CA ALA A 433 3.25 -11.39 3.06
C ALA A 433 4.02 -12.44 3.89
N GLY A 434 3.90 -12.41 5.23
CA GLY A 434 4.55 -13.37 6.12
C GLY A 434 6.06 -13.19 6.09
N THR A 435 6.77 -14.08 5.40
CA THR A 435 8.21 -14.00 5.14
C THR A 435 8.56 -13.54 3.72
N GLY A 436 7.57 -13.41 2.84
CA GLY A 436 7.75 -12.86 1.49
C GLY A 436 7.92 -11.35 1.46
N ALA A 437 8.18 -10.77 0.30
CA ALA A 437 8.26 -9.32 0.10
C ALA A 437 6.87 -8.69 -0.15
N ILE A 438 6.70 -7.43 0.28
CA ILE A 438 5.62 -6.55 -0.17
C ILE A 438 6.20 -5.52 -1.14
N ASP A 439 5.63 -5.45 -2.34
CA ASP A 439 5.94 -4.50 -3.39
C ASP A 439 4.64 -3.80 -3.82
N ALA A 440 4.33 -2.64 -3.24
CA ALA A 440 3.11 -1.90 -3.55
C ALA A 440 3.44 -0.55 -4.20
N ASN A 441 2.99 -0.34 -5.43
CA ASN A 441 3.00 0.97 -6.10
C ASN A 441 1.56 1.32 -6.45
N VAL A 442 0.91 2.15 -5.64
CA VAL A 442 -0.53 2.40 -5.72
C VAL A 442 -0.83 3.89 -5.87
N GLY A 443 -2.06 4.21 -6.26
CA GLY A 443 -2.57 5.58 -6.29
C GLY A 443 -2.89 6.08 -4.90
N GLU A 444 -4.18 6.25 -4.61
CA GLU A 444 -4.64 6.73 -3.31
C GLU A 444 -4.73 5.59 -2.28
N ILE A 445 -4.21 5.83 -1.07
CA ILE A 445 -4.53 5.05 0.14
C ILE A 445 -5.12 6.00 1.16
N THR A 446 -6.34 5.72 1.63
CA THR A 446 -7.00 6.54 2.67
C THR A 446 -6.86 5.97 4.07
N GLY A 447 -6.71 4.64 4.18
CA GLY A 447 -6.61 3.93 5.44
C GLY A 447 -5.21 3.95 6.05
N GLU A 448 -5.10 3.59 7.33
CA GLU A 448 -3.81 3.31 7.95
C GLU A 448 -3.18 2.04 7.35
N VAL A 449 -1.91 2.13 6.95
CA VAL A 449 -1.16 1.04 6.33
C VAL A 449 -0.47 0.20 7.41
N ASN A 450 -0.83 -1.09 7.48
CA ASN A 450 -0.18 -2.09 8.31
C ASN A 450 0.54 -3.12 7.44
N GLY A 451 1.61 -3.71 7.96
CA GLY A 451 2.46 -4.62 7.19
C GLY A 451 3.09 -5.73 8.04
N THR A 452 3.11 -6.96 7.52
CA THR A 452 3.94 -8.06 8.05
C THR A 452 4.58 -8.81 6.90
N ALA A 453 5.91 -8.78 6.79
CA ALA A 453 6.65 -9.31 5.65
C ALA A 453 8.14 -9.54 5.93
N GLY A 454 8.82 -10.24 5.03
CA GLY A 454 10.28 -10.30 4.99
C GLY A 454 10.92 -8.99 4.52
N SER A 455 10.22 -8.19 3.70
CA SER A 455 10.60 -6.82 3.29
C SER A 455 9.34 -6.08 2.84
N SER A 456 9.34 -4.74 2.85
CA SER A 456 8.16 -3.97 2.44
C SER A 456 8.52 -2.66 1.77
N HIS A 457 8.16 -2.53 0.50
CA HIS A 457 8.33 -1.34 -0.31
C HIS A 457 6.96 -0.83 -0.75
N VAL A 458 6.59 0.36 -0.29
CA VAL A 458 5.29 0.98 -0.62
C VAL A 458 5.51 2.38 -1.20
N ILE A 459 5.08 2.58 -2.44
CA ILE A 459 4.89 3.88 -3.07
C ILE A 459 3.39 4.17 -3.11
N ALA A 460 3.01 5.34 -2.62
CA ALA A 460 1.65 5.88 -2.77
C ALA A 460 1.70 7.29 -3.37
N ALA A 461 0.58 7.68 -3.98
CA ALA A 461 0.30 9.05 -4.41
C ALA A 461 -0.96 9.54 -3.69
N THR A 462 -0.86 9.69 -2.36
CA THR A 462 -1.96 10.13 -1.48
C THR A 462 -1.63 11.47 -0.82
N ASN A 463 -2.65 12.20 -0.35
CA ASN A 463 -2.43 13.43 0.41
C ASN A 463 -1.68 13.17 1.72
N ASN A 464 -1.95 12.04 2.37
CA ASN A 464 -1.25 11.63 3.59
C ASN A 464 -1.20 10.10 3.67
N LEU A 465 0.00 9.55 3.72
CA LEU A 465 0.24 8.13 3.92
C LEU A 465 0.37 7.87 5.42
N ASN A 466 -0.69 7.34 6.02
CA ASN A 466 -0.71 6.99 7.44
C ASN A 466 -0.10 5.61 7.63
N LEU A 467 1.05 5.53 8.28
CA LEU A 467 1.73 4.28 8.62
C LEU A 467 1.32 3.84 10.02
N GLY A 468 0.71 2.66 10.09
CA GLY A 468 0.32 1.97 11.32
C GLY A 468 1.43 1.09 11.83
N THR A 469 1.10 -0.16 12.13
CA THR A 469 2.08 -1.15 12.59
C THR A 469 2.71 -1.87 11.40
N ILE A 470 4.01 -1.70 11.25
CA ILE A 470 4.84 -2.38 10.24
C ILE A 470 5.83 -3.27 10.98
N CYS A 471 5.73 -4.58 10.74
CA CYS A 471 6.64 -5.58 11.28
C CYS A 471 7.34 -6.30 10.12
N VAL A 472 8.56 -5.87 9.80
CA VAL A 472 9.33 -6.50 8.71
C VAL A 472 10.72 -6.91 9.17
N SER A 473 11.24 -7.98 8.59
CA SER A 473 12.59 -8.51 8.89
C SER A 473 13.63 -8.15 7.84
N GLY A 474 13.32 -7.19 6.96
CA GLY A 474 14.18 -6.72 5.86
C GLY A 474 14.20 -5.20 5.87
N ASP A 475 14.50 -4.60 4.71
CA ASP A 475 14.63 -3.14 4.55
C ASP A 475 13.30 -2.48 4.15
N PRO A 476 12.49 -1.94 5.09
CA PRO A 476 11.29 -1.21 4.73
C PRO A 476 11.59 0.09 3.98
N THR A 477 10.84 0.36 2.91
CA THR A 477 10.83 1.69 2.31
C THR A 477 9.43 2.19 1.98
N TYR A 478 9.13 3.42 2.40
CA TYR A 478 7.84 4.06 2.18
C TYR A 478 8.01 5.41 1.49
N TYR A 479 7.33 5.58 0.37
CA TYR A 479 7.35 6.80 -0.43
C TYR A 479 5.93 7.36 -0.55
N ASN A 480 5.75 8.64 -0.22
CA ASN A 480 4.53 9.35 -0.59
C ASN A 480 4.84 10.50 -1.56
N THR A 481 4.52 10.24 -2.83
CA THR A 481 4.88 11.12 -3.96
C THR A 481 3.97 12.34 -4.11
N ALA A 482 2.82 12.36 -3.43
CA ALA A 482 1.81 13.42 -3.55
C ALA A 482 1.48 14.16 -2.24
N GLY A 483 2.05 13.76 -1.10
CA GLY A 483 1.84 14.48 0.15
C GLY A 483 2.68 14.00 1.33
N ASP A 484 2.05 13.98 2.50
CA ASP A 484 2.69 13.78 3.79
C ASP A 484 2.84 12.28 4.16
N ILE A 485 3.72 11.95 5.09
CA ILE A 485 3.75 10.65 5.78
C ILE A 485 3.46 10.90 7.26
N THR A 486 2.52 10.14 7.83
CA THR A 486 2.22 10.17 9.27
C THR A 486 2.59 8.84 9.93
N ILE A 487 3.35 8.88 11.03
CA ILE A 487 3.80 7.71 11.79
C ILE A 487 2.87 7.50 12.99
N SER A 488 1.85 6.66 12.82
CA SER A 488 0.82 6.39 13.83
C SER A 488 1.09 5.13 14.65
N GLY A 489 1.75 4.12 14.08
CA GLY A 489 2.10 2.87 14.77
C GLY A 489 3.61 2.60 14.85
N ALA A 490 3.97 1.43 15.35
CA ALA A 490 5.36 1.00 15.44
C ALA A 490 5.86 0.50 14.08
N LEU A 491 6.98 1.04 13.62
CA LEU A 491 7.69 0.62 12.42
C LEU A 491 8.96 -0.09 12.86
N THR A 492 8.94 -1.42 12.79
CA THR A 492 10.09 -2.27 13.09
C THR A 492 10.62 -2.88 11.80
N GLY A 493 11.91 -2.67 11.52
CA GLY A 493 12.62 -3.21 10.35
C GLY A 493 14.00 -3.75 10.73
N ASP A 494 14.63 -4.52 9.84
CA ASP A 494 16.03 -4.94 9.99
C ASP A 494 16.60 -5.35 8.63
N PRO A 495 17.67 -4.72 8.12
CA PRO A 495 18.44 -3.65 8.76
C PRO A 495 17.87 -2.25 8.57
N ASP A 496 17.57 -1.79 7.36
CA ASP A 496 17.45 -0.35 7.07
C ASP A 496 16.00 0.12 6.85
N LEU A 497 15.63 1.29 7.38
CA LEU A 497 14.33 1.94 7.18
C LEU A 497 14.48 3.25 6.41
N ALA A 498 13.67 3.46 5.38
CA ALA A 498 13.57 4.74 4.69
C ALA A 498 12.12 5.23 4.53
N LEU A 499 11.87 6.49 4.92
CA LEU A 499 10.61 7.22 4.75
C LEU A 499 10.87 8.49 3.94
N ILE A 500 10.20 8.64 2.79
CA ILE A 500 10.40 9.77 1.88
C ILE A 500 9.04 10.36 1.47
N ALA A 501 8.81 11.62 1.85
CA ALA A 501 7.58 12.35 1.55
C ALA A 501 7.86 13.55 0.63
N SER A 502 6.96 13.80 -0.32
CA SER A 502 6.96 15.05 -1.09
C SER A 502 6.52 16.25 -0.25
N GLY A 503 5.71 15.99 0.79
CA GLY A 503 5.35 16.93 1.84
C GLY A 503 6.10 16.64 3.14
N ASN A 504 5.39 16.58 4.25
CA ASN A 504 5.92 16.50 5.61
C ASN A 504 6.07 15.04 6.10
N ILE A 505 6.89 14.84 7.13
CA ILE A 505 6.89 13.61 7.93
C ILE A 505 6.47 13.97 9.36
N ILE A 506 5.40 13.36 9.85
CA ILE A 506 4.72 13.76 11.10
C ILE A 506 4.59 12.57 12.05
N GLY A 507 4.97 12.75 13.31
CA GLY A 507 4.73 11.80 14.39
C GLY A 507 3.29 11.84 14.90
N ASN A 508 2.72 10.66 15.16
CA ASN A 508 1.40 10.50 15.78
C ASN A 508 1.34 9.34 16.80
N GLY A 509 2.37 9.21 17.65
CA GLY A 509 2.39 8.24 18.76
C GLY A 509 3.09 6.90 18.45
N GLY A 510 3.58 6.70 17.22
CA GLY A 510 4.31 5.52 16.80
C GLY A 510 5.75 5.41 17.31
N SER A 511 6.53 4.51 16.73
CA SER A 511 7.99 4.35 16.98
C SER A 511 8.70 3.95 15.69
N LEU A 512 9.98 4.30 15.57
CA LEU A 512 10.87 3.84 14.51
C LEU A 512 11.96 2.98 15.17
N ASP A 513 12.06 1.70 14.83
CA ASP A 513 13.01 0.79 15.47
C ASP A 513 13.64 -0.18 14.46
N THR A 514 14.89 0.11 14.11
CA THR A 514 15.78 -0.76 13.33
C THR A 514 16.87 -1.38 14.20
N SER A 515 16.65 -1.43 15.52
CA SER A 515 17.62 -2.01 16.43
C SER A 515 17.70 -3.52 16.27
N ALA A 516 18.86 -4.07 16.61
CA ALA A 516 19.04 -5.52 16.63
C ALA A 516 18.18 -6.26 17.68
N ALA A 517 17.43 -5.55 18.53
CA ALA A 517 16.64 -6.14 19.60
C ALA A 517 15.27 -6.65 19.15
N THR A 518 14.74 -6.11 18.05
CA THR A 518 13.38 -6.34 17.53
C THR A 518 13.27 -7.57 16.64
N VAL A 519 14.37 -8.05 16.03
CA VAL A 519 14.38 -9.32 15.28
C VAL A 519 14.58 -10.48 16.23
N SER A 520 13.69 -11.47 16.13
CA SER A 520 13.58 -12.63 17.01
C SER A 520 14.94 -13.26 17.35
N LYS A 521 15.43 -12.89 18.54
CA LYS A 521 16.69 -13.28 19.18
C LYS A 521 16.77 -14.79 19.37
N THR A 522 17.44 -15.47 18.45
CA THR A 522 18.18 -16.71 18.77
C THR A 522 19.59 -16.74 18.20
N ILE A 523 20.01 -15.71 17.45
CA ILE A 523 21.38 -15.67 16.92
C ILE A 523 22.28 -15.03 17.98
N ALA A 524 23.04 -15.87 18.70
CA ALA A 524 24.15 -15.41 19.52
C ALA A 524 25.22 -14.81 18.59
N GLY A 525 25.36 -13.49 18.56
CA GLY A 525 26.33 -12.82 17.71
C GLY A 525 26.22 -11.29 17.68
N THR A 526 27.19 -10.68 17.00
CA THR A 526 27.23 -9.24 16.69
C THR A 526 26.19 -8.93 15.62
N VAL A 527 25.02 -8.42 16.05
CA VAL A 527 23.97 -7.92 15.15
C VAL A 527 24.00 -6.39 15.23
N ASN A 528 24.22 -5.72 14.10
CA ASN A 528 24.21 -4.26 14.04
C ASN A 528 22.76 -3.75 14.00
N GLY A 529 22.51 -2.55 14.50
CA GLY A 529 21.28 -1.83 14.14
C GLY A 529 21.42 -1.31 12.72
N GLY A 530 20.34 -1.28 11.95
CA GLY A 530 20.39 -0.74 10.60
C GLY A 530 19.91 0.71 10.51
N ASN A 531 20.17 1.35 9.39
CA ASN A 531 20.06 2.78 9.21
C ASN A 531 18.61 3.26 9.18
N ILE A 532 18.35 4.51 9.58
CA ILE A 532 17.06 5.18 9.43
C ILE A 532 17.27 6.41 8.55
N LEU A 533 16.51 6.53 7.46
CA LEU A 533 16.49 7.69 6.58
C LEU A 533 15.09 8.31 6.55
N LEU A 534 14.99 9.59 6.93
CA LEU A 534 13.77 10.38 6.84
C LEU A 534 14.01 11.55 5.89
N VAL A 535 13.19 11.70 4.86
CA VAL A 535 13.30 12.81 3.90
C VAL A 535 11.93 13.46 3.69
N ALA A 536 11.78 14.71 4.10
CA ALA A 536 10.59 15.52 3.88
C ALA A 536 10.84 16.59 2.80
N GLY A 537 9.81 16.89 2.01
CA GLY A 537 9.87 17.90 0.96
C GLY A 537 10.62 17.45 -0.29
N ALA A 538 10.72 16.14 -0.55
CA ALA A 538 11.49 15.62 -1.67
C ALA A 538 10.79 15.89 -3.02
N HIS A 539 11.55 16.31 -4.03
CA HIS A 539 11.07 16.30 -5.41
C HIS A 539 11.32 14.94 -6.07
N PHE A 540 10.28 14.36 -6.66
CA PHE A 540 10.36 13.07 -7.34
C PHE A 540 10.43 13.27 -8.85
N THR A 541 11.61 13.02 -9.44
CA THR A 541 11.77 12.99 -10.90
C THR A 541 11.77 11.56 -11.41
N GLY A 542 10.69 11.14 -12.07
CA GLY A 542 10.66 9.85 -12.75
C GLY A 542 10.47 8.63 -11.84
N VAL A 543 9.48 8.67 -10.95
CA VAL A 543 8.89 7.45 -10.36
C VAL A 543 8.14 6.66 -11.45
N THR A 544 8.87 6.16 -12.44
CA THR A 544 8.34 5.35 -13.53
C THR A 544 8.99 3.97 -13.47
N GLY A 545 8.30 3.02 -12.83
CA GLY A 545 8.76 1.65 -12.73
C GLY A 545 7.99 0.85 -11.67
N SER A 546 7.74 -0.41 -11.96
CA SER A 546 7.33 -1.39 -10.95
C SER A 546 8.55 -1.62 -10.06
N ILE A 547 8.48 -1.25 -8.79
CA ILE A 547 9.41 -1.78 -7.79
C ILE A 547 8.94 -3.22 -7.57
N VAL A 548 9.47 -4.17 -8.33
CA VAL A 548 9.33 -5.58 -7.99
C VAL A 548 10.70 -6.00 -7.54
N THR A 549 10.90 -6.07 -6.23
CA THR A 549 12.20 -6.40 -5.66
C THR A 549 12.06 -7.65 -4.81
N PRO A 550 12.73 -8.76 -5.19
CA PRO A 550 12.89 -9.88 -4.28
C PRO A 550 13.49 -9.42 -2.94
N PRO A 551 13.22 -10.12 -1.82
CA PRO A 551 13.94 -9.87 -0.57
C PRO A 551 15.46 -9.85 -0.81
N GLY A 552 16.13 -8.76 -0.45
CA GLY A 552 17.57 -8.56 -0.64
C GLY A 552 18.01 -7.91 -1.97
N ASP A 553 17.08 -7.33 -2.73
CA ASP A 553 17.42 -6.51 -3.90
C ASP A 553 18.09 -5.20 -3.49
N THR A 554 19.28 -4.95 -4.03
CA THR A 554 20.06 -3.72 -3.82
C THR A 554 20.00 -2.76 -5.02
N SER A 555 19.23 -3.11 -6.05
CA SER A 555 19.22 -2.43 -7.35
C SER A 555 18.06 -1.46 -7.57
N SER A 556 16.98 -1.57 -6.79
CA SER A 556 15.89 -0.59 -6.83
C SER A 556 16.36 0.73 -6.24
N THR A 557 16.54 1.72 -7.12
CA THR A 557 16.96 3.06 -6.73
C THR A 557 15.83 4.03 -7.02
N ILE A 558 15.31 4.69 -6.00
CA ILE A 558 14.53 5.91 -6.20
C ILE A 558 15.52 7.05 -6.30
N THR A 559 15.54 7.69 -7.46
CA THR A 559 16.39 8.86 -7.68
C THR A 559 15.63 10.09 -7.21
N LEU A 560 16.13 10.71 -6.15
CA LEU A 560 15.80 12.09 -5.82
C LEU A 560 16.77 12.97 -6.62
N ASP A 561 16.28 13.98 -7.32
CA ASP A 561 17.15 14.91 -8.05
C ASP A 561 17.91 15.88 -7.12
N GLY A 562 17.74 15.70 -5.81
CA GLY A 562 18.33 16.54 -4.78
C GLY A 562 17.66 17.91 -4.64
N THR A 563 16.54 18.14 -5.33
CA THR A 563 15.78 19.39 -5.24
C THR A 563 14.56 19.25 -4.32
N ALA A 564 14.13 20.40 -3.78
CA ALA A 564 12.93 20.49 -2.98
C ALA A 564 11.68 20.36 -3.86
N SER A 565 10.63 19.71 -3.33
CA SER A 565 9.30 19.85 -3.89
C SER A 565 8.88 21.34 -3.88
N PRO A 566 7.93 21.77 -4.73
CA PRO A 566 7.52 23.19 -4.77
C PRO A 566 7.09 23.76 -3.41
N THR A 567 6.50 22.91 -2.56
CA THR A 567 6.11 23.26 -1.19
C THR A 567 7.23 23.05 -0.18
N GLY A 568 8.19 22.18 -0.47
CA GLY A 568 9.10 21.63 0.53
C GLY A 568 8.34 20.79 1.55
N GLY A 569 8.98 20.54 2.69
CA GLY A 569 8.38 19.79 3.79
C GLY A 569 9.17 19.93 5.07
N TYR A 570 8.57 19.56 6.20
CA TYR A 570 9.23 19.50 7.50
C TYR A 570 9.13 18.10 8.11
N ILE A 571 10.01 17.83 9.07
CA ILE A 571 9.93 16.64 9.92
C ILE A 571 9.50 17.09 11.32
N ASP A 572 8.33 16.65 11.80
CA ASP A 572 7.80 16.94 13.14
C ASP A 572 7.47 15.64 13.88
N LEU A 573 8.41 15.15 14.68
CA LEU A 573 8.25 13.94 15.50
C LEU A 573 7.87 14.28 16.94
N SER A 574 7.70 15.57 17.24
CA SER A 574 7.28 16.07 18.55
C SER A 574 5.77 15.96 18.80
N GLY A 575 4.99 15.91 17.73
CA GLY A 575 3.54 15.93 17.80
C GLY A 575 2.91 17.28 18.19
N THR A 576 3.66 18.39 18.34
CA THR A 576 3.05 19.65 18.80
C THR A 576 3.57 20.94 18.14
N VAL A 577 4.80 20.97 17.62
CA VAL A 577 5.45 22.27 17.38
C VAL A 577 5.15 22.88 16.02
N PHE A 578 5.33 22.15 14.92
CA PHE A 578 5.16 22.74 13.58
C PHE A 578 3.74 22.64 13.07
N THR A 579 3.08 21.54 13.41
CA THR A 579 1.71 21.27 12.96
C THR A 579 0.70 22.20 13.62
N GLY A 580 1.01 22.75 14.80
CA GLY A 580 0.02 23.44 15.65
C GLY A 580 -1.16 22.55 16.03
N SER A 581 -1.05 21.25 15.74
CA SER A 581 -2.10 20.26 15.92
C SER A 581 -2.02 19.73 17.34
N SER A 582 -3.11 19.85 18.09
CA SER A 582 -3.24 19.25 19.42
C SER A 582 -3.57 17.75 19.37
N THR A 583 -3.82 17.19 18.19
CA THR A 583 -4.16 15.77 18.03
C THR A 583 -2.94 14.91 17.74
N ASN A 584 -1.84 15.51 17.29
CA ASN A 584 -0.63 14.78 16.99
C ASN A 584 0.08 14.38 18.29
N LYS A 585 0.64 13.17 18.31
CA LYS A 585 1.38 12.64 19.46
C LYS A 585 2.84 12.45 19.07
N SER A 586 3.77 12.72 19.99
CA SER A 586 5.19 12.50 19.73
C SER A 586 5.45 11.04 19.34
N VAL A 587 6.41 10.82 18.44
CA VAL A 587 6.99 9.48 18.26
C VAL A 587 7.64 9.09 19.59
N THR A 588 7.45 7.85 20.01
CA THR A 588 7.94 7.38 21.33
C THR A 588 9.45 7.11 21.33
N ALA A 589 10.00 6.62 20.22
CA ALA A 589 11.43 6.37 20.05
C ALA A 589 11.84 6.33 18.56
N ILE A 590 13.10 6.68 18.30
CA ILE A 590 13.80 6.48 17.03
C ILE A 590 15.09 5.72 17.36
N THR A 591 15.07 4.41 17.17
CA THR A 591 16.13 3.51 17.64
C THR A 591 16.76 2.78 16.47
N SER A 592 18.07 2.92 16.34
CA SER A 592 18.95 2.22 15.39
C SER A 592 20.11 1.55 16.14
N SER A 593 19.90 1.24 17.43
CA SER A 593 20.98 0.76 18.29
C SER A 593 21.43 -0.68 17.97
N GLY A 594 22.70 -0.95 18.19
CA GLY A 594 23.27 -2.29 18.00
C GLY A 594 22.73 -3.34 18.97
N GLY A 595 22.93 -4.61 18.63
CA GLY A 595 22.72 -5.75 19.52
C GLY A 595 23.77 -5.76 20.62
N THR A 596 23.85 -6.80 21.47
CA THR A 596 24.74 -6.83 22.66
C THR A 596 26.18 -6.41 22.42
N THR A 597 26.72 -6.69 21.23
CA THR A 597 28.07 -6.30 20.77
C THR A 597 28.07 -5.58 19.42
N GLY A 598 26.89 -5.24 18.90
CA GLY A 598 26.70 -4.68 17.56
C GLY A 598 26.98 -3.19 17.48
N ASN A 599 27.32 -2.74 16.27
CA ASN A 599 27.34 -1.33 15.94
C ASN A 599 25.91 -0.78 15.88
N GLY A 600 25.72 0.50 16.22
CA GLY A 600 24.49 1.21 15.89
C GLY A 600 24.48 1.61 14.41
N GLY A 601 23.28 1.69 13.82
CA GLY A 601 23.07 2.22 12.48
C GLY A 601 22.97 3.74 12.49
N ASN A 602 23.08 4.35 11.31
CA ASN A 602 23.01 5.80 11.16
C ASN A 602 21.57 6.27 11.11
N ILE A 603 21.28 7.43 11.70
CA ILE A 603 19.99 8.09 11.60
C ILE A 603 20.18 9.37 10.79
N THR A 604 19.59 9.45 9.61
CA THR A 604 19.66 10.62 8.72
C THR A 604 18.28 11.21 8.54
N MET A 605 18.14 12.51 8.78
CA MET A 605 16.91 13.25 8.65
C MET A 605 17.16 14.49 7.78
N VAL A 606 16.39 14.64 6.71
CA VAL A 606 16.52 15.73 5.74
C VAL A 606 15.16 16.39 5.53
N ALA A 607 15.09 17.71 5.70
CA ALA A 607 13.91 18.51 5.39
C ALA A 607 14.28 19.58 4.35
N PHE A 608 13.67 19.49 3.17
CA PHE A 608 13.84 20.45 2.10
C PHE A 608 12.93 21.68 2.31
N GLN A 609 13.51 22.87 2.21
CA GLN A 609 12.78 24.13 2.20
C GLN A 609 12.09 24.35 0.86
N GLY A 610 10.85 24.82 0.91
CA GLY A 610 10.11 25.28 -0.25
C GLY A 610 9.23 26.47 0.12
N THR A 611 8.07 26.59 -0.52
CA THR A 611 7.17 27.73 -0.30
C THR A 611 6.23 27.58 0.91
N ALA A 612 6.06 26.36 1.43
CA ALA A 612 5.15 26.11 2.55
C ALA A 612 5.74 26.62 3.88
N LYS A 613 4.84 27.04 4.77
CA LYS A 613 5.21 27.45 6.13
C LYS A 613 5.95 26.32 6.85
N ASN A 614 7.00 26.68 7.58
CA ASN A 614 7.87 25.76 8.33
C ASN A 614 8.67 24.76 7.46
N SER A 615 8.54 24.78 6.12
CA SER A 615 9.33 23.90 5.25
C SER A 615 10.84 24.04 5.51
N GLY A 616 11.55 22.93 5.40
CA GLY A 616 12.94 22.80 5.82
C GLY A 616 13.15 22.69 7.34
N GLY A 617 12.08 22.72 8.14
CA GLY A 617 12.16 22.54 9.60
C GLY A 617 12.31 21.08 10.01
N LEU A 618 13.05 20.84 11.09
CA LEU A 618 13.20 19.53 11.71
C LEU A 618 13.02 19.61 13.22
N ILE A 619 12.12 18.80 13.74
CA ILE A 619 11.94 18.59 15.17
C ILE A 619 11.88 17.10 15.43
N GLY A 620 12.94 16.59 16.04
CA GLY A 620 13.00 15.23 16.53
C GLY A 620 12.23 15.03 17.84
N SER A 621 11.92 16.08 18.61
CA SER A 621 11.34 15.94 19.94
C SER A 621 10.58 17.16 20.45
N SER A 622 9.61 16.96 21.35
CA SER A 622 8.76 18.04 21.91
C SER A 622 9.43 18.78 23.05
N ASN A 623 8.99 20.03 23.29
CA ASN A 623 9.26 20.76 24.52
C ASN A 623 8.50 20.12 25.70
N GLY A 624 8.96 18.97 26.19
CA GLY A 624 8.45 18.33 27.41
C GLY A 624 8.32 16.80 27.38
N GLY A 625 8.29 16.17 26.20
CA GLY A 625 8.36 14.72 26.04
C GLY A 625 9.69 14.32 25.41
N SER A 626 10.45 13.41 26.03
CA SER A 626 11.72 12.92 25.46
C SER A 626 11.43 11.92 24.35
N VAL A 627 11.48 12.36 23.09
CA VAL A 627 11.71 11.44 21.97
C VAL A 627 13.20 11.10 21.98
N LEU A 628 13.50 9.84 22.27
CA LEU A 628 14.85 9.29 22.24
C LEU A 628 15.26 9.04 20.78
N VAL A 629 16.38 9.64 20.36
CA VAL A 629 17.08 9.31 19.11
C VAL A 629 18.32 8.50 19.46
N ASP A 630 18.24 7.17 19.36
CA ASP A 630 19.29 6.24 19.80
C ASP A 630 19.94 5.48 18.64
N ALA A 631 21.11 5.94 18.21
CA ALA A 631 22.05 5.28 17.30
C ALA A 631 23.23 4.62 18.05
N SER A 632 23.09 4.25 19.33
CA SER A 632 24.19 3.68 20.13
C SER A 632 24.65 2.32 19.62
N GLY A 633 25.97 2.09 19.64
CA GLY A 633 26.51 0.73 19.67
C GLY A 633 26.41 0.18 21.10
N LYS A 634 26.43 -1.14 21.27
CA LYS A 634 26.54 -1.75 22.62
C LYS A 634 27.98 -2.20 22.89
N ALA A 635 28.19 -3.11 23.84
CA ALA A 635 29.52 -3.44 24.36
C ALA A 635 30.50 -3.89 23.24
N GLY A 636 31.48 -3.05 22.92
CA GLY A 636 32.45 -3.30 21.84
C GLY A 636 32.00 -2.87 20.44
N GLY A 637 30.75 -2.43 20.27
CA GLY A 637 30.22 -1.86 19.04
C GLY A 637 30.38 -0.34 18.98
N THR A 638 30.62 0.17 17.78
CA THR A 638 30.63 1.60 17.48
C THR A 638 29.21 2.16 17.39
N GLY A 639 28.99 3.39 17.87
CA GLY A 639 27.72 4.07 17.60
C GLY A 639 27.59 4.46 16.13
N GLY A 640 26.36 4.55 15.65
CA GLY A 640 26.04 5.18 14.37
C GLY A 640 25.97 6.69 14.49
N ASN A 641 26.00 7.36 13.35
CA ASN A 641 25.94 8.81 13.24
C ASN A 641 24.49 9.30 13.19
N VAL A 642 24.19 10.42 13.85
CA VAL A 642 22.91 11.12 13.70
C VAL A 642 23.14 12.37 12.86
N THR A 643 22.50 12.46 11.70
CA THR A 643 22.60 13.59 10.77
C THR A 643 21.24 14.23 10.57
N MET A 644 21.14 15.52 10.85
CA MET A 644 19.92 16.32 10.71
C MET A 644 20.21 17.50 9.80
N ILE A 645 19.54 17.58 8.66
CA ILE A 645 19.73 18.61 7.64
C ILE A 645 18.38 19.30 7.39
N GLY A 646 18.25 20.54 7.82
CA GLY A 646 17.03 21.34 7.62
C GLY A 646 17.37 22.74 7.14
N SER A 647 16.97 23.11 5.93
CA SER A 647 17.19 24.47 5.40
C SER A 647 16.26 25.53 6.03
N GLY A 648 15.29 25.09 6.83
CA GLY A 648 14.33 25.95 7.52
C GLY A 648 14.85 26.51 8.85
N GLN A 649 13.96 27.16 9.58
CA GLN A 649 14.32 27.96 10.75
C GLN A 649 14.76 27.17 11.99
N PHE A 650 14.53 25.85 12.05
CA PHE A 650 14.66 25.11 13.31
C PHE A 650 15.13 23.67 13.08
N VAL A 651 16.15 23.25 13.83
CA VAL A 651 16.55 21.85 14.03
C VAL A 651 16.59 21.60 15.54
N PHE A 652 15.64 20.82 16.08
CA PHE A 652 15.55 20.50 17.51
C PHE A 652 15.62 19.00 17.77
N ALA A 653 16.41 18.60 18.77
CA ALA A 653 16.40 17.27 19.36
C ALA A 653 16.53 17.39 20.90
N THR A 654 15.84 16.52 21.63
CA THR A 654 15.86 16.56 23.10
C THR A 654 16.86 15.56 23.65
N GLU A 655 16.84 14.31 23.18
CA GLU A 655 17.79 13.29 23.64
C GLU A 655 18.36 12.58 22.41
N VAL A 656 19.67 12.73 22.20
CA VAL A 656 20.40 12.06 21.12
C VAL A 656 21.52 11.25 21.74
N VAL A 657 21.51 9.95 21.43
CA VAL A 657 22.54 8.98 21.78
C VAL A 657 23.10 8.41 20.49
N GLY A 658 24.41 8.53 20.26
CA GLY A 658 25.05 8.07 19.03
C GLY A 658 26.56 8.29 19.07
N ALA A 659 27.27 7.95 17.99
CA ALA A 659 28.70 8.27 17.88
C ALA A 659 28.95 9.72 17.49
N SER A 660 28.11 10.30 16.64
CA SER A 660 28.20 11.71 16.25
C SER A 660 26.82 12.31 16.09
N LEU A 661 26.73 13.64 16.21
CA LEU A 661 25.57 14.40 15.80
C LEU A 661 26.02 15.54 14.88
N THR A 662 25.51 15.54 13.66
CA THR A 662 25.68 16.62 12.68
C THR A 662 24.34 17.30 12.48
N ALA A 663 24.23 18.58 12.83
CA ALA A 663 23.02 19.38 12.61
C ALA A 663 23.34 20.58 11.70
N LEU A 664 22.78 20.57 10.50
CA LEU A 664 22.92 21.62 9.49
C LEU A 664 21.58 22.32 9.30
N GLY A 665 21.51 23.63 9.55
CA GLY A 665 20.27 24.35 9.27
C GLY A 665 20.23 25.84 9.57
N GLY A 666 19.15 26.51 9.18
CA GLY A 666 19.01 27.97 9.30
C GLY A 666 19.12 28.47 10.75
N LYS A 667 18.58 27.73 11.73
CA LYS A 667 18.94 27.84 13.16
C LYS A 667 18.88 26.45 13.80
N ALA A 668 19.99 25.96 14.32
CA ALA A 668 20.07 24.68 15.02
C ALA A 668 20.07 24.92 16.54
N SER A 669 19.20 24.26 17.30
CA SER A 669 19.10 24.38 18.76
C SER A 669 18.83 23.01 19.37
N VAL A 670 19.71 22.51 20.24
CA VAL A 670 19.57 21.18 20.86
C VAL A 670 19.41 21.34 22.38
N THR A 671 18.17 21.51 22.83
CA THR A 671 17.89 22.06 24.17
C THR A 671 18.13 21.10 25.34
N ALA A 672 18.31 19.80 25.11
CA ALA A 672 18.49 18.81 26.17
C ALA A 672 19.80 18.01 26.03
N PRO A 673 20.16 17.16 27.02
CA PRO A 673 21.46 16.50 27.07
C PRO A 673 21.78 15.71 25.80
N ILE A 674 22.92 15.99 25.20
CA ILE A 674 23.53 15.15 24.16
C ILE A 674 24.45 14.16 24.89
N ASP A 675 24.04 12.91 24.97
CA ASP A 675 24.82 11.82 25.58
C ASP A 675 25.47 10.97 24.47
N VAL A 676 26.66 11.39 24.04
CA VAL A 676 27.50 10.65 23.08
C VAL A 676 28.42 9.65 23.82
N THR A 677 28.22 9.42 25.12
CA THR A 677 29.11 8.55 25.93
C THR A 677 28.74 7.07 25.90
N LYS A 678 27.55 6.71 25.43
CA LYS A 678 27.03 5.32 25.49
C LYS A 678 27.40 4.43 24.30
N GLY A 679 28.12 4.94 23.31
CA GLY A 679 28.79 4.10 22.31
C GLY A 679 30.25 3.95 22.66
N ALA A 680 30.85 2.77 22.45
CA ALA A 680 32.30 2.55 22.62
C ALA A 680 33.16 3.30 21.56
N ALA A 681 32.67 4.42 21.04
CA ALA A 681 33.36 5.23 20.06
C ALA A 681 34.37 6.13 20.77
N THR A 682 35.63 5.72 20.78
CA THR A 682 36.78 6.62 20.82
C THR A 682 36.72 7.53 19.58
N GLY A 683 36.21 8.76 19.68
CA GLY A 683 36.32 9.76 18.60
C GLY A 683 35.05 10.36 18.00
N GLY A 684 33.92 10.33 18.70
CA GLY A 684 32.69 11.00 18.23
C GLY A 684 32.88 12.48 17.91
N THR A 685 32.50 12.92 16.71
CA THR A 685 32.58 14.34 16.32
C THR A 685 31.19 14.97 16.41
N PHE A 686 31.07 16.10 17.10
CA PHE A 686 29.84 16.89 17.12
C PHE A 686 30.00 18.09 16.19
N ILE A 687 29.13 18.24 15.18
CA ILE A 687 29.19 19.35 14.21
C ILE A 687 27.84 20.08 14.17
N VAL A 688 27.85 21.36 14.52
CA VAL A 688 26.73 22.26 14.20
C VAL A 688 27.26 23.36 13.32
N ALA A 689 26.79 23.40 12.08
CA ALA A 689 27.06 24.46 11.12
C ALA A 689 25.73 25.05 10.66
N PRO A 690 25.28 26.18 11.23
CA PRO A 690 24.12 26.85 10.73
C PRO A 690 24.36 27.40 9.33
N GLY A 691 23.30 27.49 8.54
CA GLY A 691 23.33 28.29 7.30
C GLY A 691 23.75 29.73 7.60
N SER A 692 24.25 30.46 6.59
CA SER A 692 24.95 31.76 6.74
C SER A 692 24.17 32.93 7.39
N GLU A 693 22.98 32.68 7.93
CA GLU A 693 22.10 33.66 8.53
C GLU A 693 22.67 34.25 9.83
N THR A 694 22.45 35.55 10.01
CA THR A 694 23.18 36.40 10.98
C THR A 694 22.68 36.33 12.42
N ASN A 695 21.80 35.39 12.79
CA ASN A 695 21.17 35.34 14.13
C ASN A 695 20.79 33.90 14.57
N THR A 696 21.75 32.99 14.56
CA THR A 696 21.53 31.58 14.96
C THR A 696 21.92 31.35 16.42
N THR A 697 20.95 31.12 17.30
CA THR A 697 21.25 30.67 18.67
C THR A 697 21.37 29.15 18.68
N VAL A 698 22.54 28.65 19.04
CA VAL A 698 22.79 27.23 19.31
C VAL A 698 22.82 27.04 20.81
N GLN A 699 21.74 26.52 21.38
CA GLN A 699 21.65 26.20 22.81
C GLN A 699 21.86 24.71 23.03
N PHE A 700 22.64 24.36 24.05
CA PHE A 700 22.85 23.01 24.53
C PHE A 700 22.53 22.91 26.01
N GLY A 701 21.91 21.80 26.41
CA GLY A 701 21.84 21.40 27.82
C GLY A 701 23.23 21.00 28.30
N SER A 702 23.52 19.70 28.30
CA SER A 702 24.85 19.17 28.61
C SER A 702 25.39 18.33 27.45
N ILE A 703 26.63 18.54 27.03
CA ILE A 703 27.32 17.71 26.02
C ILE A 703 28.27 16.77 26.75
N PHE A 704 28.10 15.46 26.55
CA PHE A 704 29.03 14.45 27.00
C PHE A 704 29.59 13.68 25.80
N THR A 705 30.85 13.90 25.42
CA THR A 705 31.48 13.24 24.26
C THR A 705 32.85 12.67 24.64
N SER A 706 33.20 11.53 24.06
CA SER A 706 34.57 10.98 24.13
C SER A 706 35.51 11.58 23.07
N GLY A 707 34.96 12.19 22.01
CA GLY A 707 35.69 12.78 20.90
C GLY A 707 35.61 14.31 20.84
N ALA A 708 35.98 14.88 19.69
CA ALA A 708 36.07 16.32 19.51
C ALA A 708 34.68 16.98 19.37
N VAL A 709 34.52 18.16 20.00
CA VAL A 709 33.33 18.99 19.88
C VAL A 709 33.66 20.15 18.93
N ASN A 710 33.05 20.20 17.74
CA ASN A 710 33.25 21.27 16.77
C ASN A 710 31.94 22.04 16.56
N ILE A 711 31.78 23.18 17.22
CA ILE A 711 30.61 24.05 17.02
C ILE A 711 31.06 25.20 16.12
N ASP A 712 30.47 25.38 14.95
CA ASP A 712 30.75 26.51 14.06
C ASP A 712 29.45 27.24 13.73
N THR A 713 29.17 28.36 14.37
CA THR A 713 27.91 29.10 14.17
C THR A 713 28.13 30.55 13.78
N ALA A 714 27.18 31.11 13.04
CA ALA A 714 27.16 32.55 12.80
C ALA A 714 26.65 33.33 14.02
N GLY A 715 25.81 32.76 14.90
CA GLY A 715 25.18 33.47 16.03
C GLY A 715 25.63 33.01 17.42
N LEU A 716 24.77 33.21 18.43
CA LEU A 716 25.04 32.91 19.83
C LEU A 716 25.23 31.39 20.06
N VAL A 717 26.28 30.99 20.77
CA VAL A 717 26.41 29.65 21.35
C VAL A 717 26.08 29.75 22.83
N ASN A 718 25.14 28.97 23.34
CA ASN A 718 24.83 28.86 24.77
C ASN A 718 24.98 27.39 25.22
N LEU A 719 25.97 27.11 26.05
CA LEU A 719 26.29 25.77 26.54
C LEU A 719 26.00 25.70 28.04
N ALA A 720 24.98 24.95 28.48
CA ALA A 720 24.74 24.78 29.92
C ALA A 720 25.79 23.86 30.59
N GLY A 721 26.50 23.04 29.82
CA GLY A 721 27.71 22.33 30.24
C GLY A 721 28.32 21.47 29.12
N VAL A 722 29.63 21.40 29.04
CA VAL A 722 30.36 20.50 28.14
C VAL A 722 31.37 19.74 28.98
N THR A 723 31.28 18.41 29.00
CA THR A 723 32.27 17.52 29.61
C THR A 723 32.74 16.55 28.54
N HIS A 724 34.02 16.59 28.16
CA HIS A 724 34.51 15.71 27.12
C HIS A 724 35.94 15.22 27.32
N ALA A 725 36.29 14.14 26.62
CA ALA A 725 37.62 13.50 26.69
C ALA A 725 38.59 13.92 25.56
N GLY A 726 38.14 14.78 24.63
CA GLY A 726 38.87 15.22 23.43
C GLY A 726 39.12 16.73 23.36
N SER A 727 39.39 17.29 22.17
CA SER A 727 39.48 18.74 21.98
C SER A 727 38.09 19.37 21.72
N ALA A 728 37.84 20.59 22.20
CA ALA A 728 36.63 21.36 21.88
C ALA A 728 37.04 22.58 21.07
N ASN A 729 36.57 22.67 19.83
CA ASN A 729 36.69 23.85 18.98
C ASN A 729 35.31 24.50 18.84
N ILE A 730 35.11 25.63 19.51
CA ILE A 730 33.87 26.41 19.46
C ILE A 730 34.15 27.69 18.69
N THR A 731 33.58 27.84 17.52
CA THR A 731 33.68 29.02 16.66
C THR A 731 32.30 29.66 16.52
N SER A 732 32.21 30.94 16.86
CA SER A 732 31.07 31.81 16.58
C SER A 732 31.55 32.96 15.70
N THR A 733 31.33 32.87 14.39
CA THR A 733 31.87 33.81 13.39
C THR A 733 31.23 35.19 13.41
N LYS A 734 30.00 35.33 13.94
CA LYS A 734 29.35 36.65 14.10
C LYS A 734 28.67 36.84 15.46
N GLY A 735 28.73 35.86 16.37
CA GLY A 735 27.98 35.88 17.62
C GLY A 735 28.82 35.89 18.88
N PHE A 736 28.15 35.57 19.99
CA PHE A 736 28.71 35.46 21.33
C PHE A 736 28.81 33.99 21.71
N VAL A 737 29.74 33.62 22.60
CA VAL A 737 29.79 32.26 23.18
C VAL A 737 29.59 32.37 24.69
N GLU A 738 28.52 31.78 25.20
CA GLU A 738 28.20 31.64 26.61
C GLU A 738 28.30 30.17 26.99
N ALA A 739 29.14 29.83 27.97
CA ALA A 739 29.20 28.48 28.52
C ALA A 739 29.22 28.50 30.05
N SER A 740 28.30 27.76 30.66
CA SER A 740 28.24 27.62 32.11
C SER A 740 29.38 26.73 32.63
N ILE A 741 29.69 25.63 31.93
CA ILE A 741 30.82 24.74 32.24
C ILE A 741 31.43 24.26 30.93
N LEU A 742 32.76 24.35 30.80
CA LEU A 742 33.52 23.81 29.68
C LEU A 742 34.70 23.03 30.25
N ASN A 743 34.59 21.70 30.28
CA ASN A 743 35.57 20.80 30.90
C ASN A 743 36.12 19.78 29.90
N THR A 744 37.44 19.76 29.72
CA THR A 744 38.19 18.67 29.08
C THR A 744 38.91 17.85 30.14
N ALA A 745 38.63 16.55 30.20
CA ALA A 745 39.42 15.61 30.99
C ALA A 745 40.23 14.69 30.09
N GLY A 746 41.37 14.19 30.58
CA GLY A 746 42.08 13.10 29.90
C GLY A 746 41.19 11.86 29.73
N ALA A 747 41.43 11.05 28.70
CA ALA A 747 40.61 9.89 28.30
C ALA A 747 40.44 8.76 29.35
N GLY A 748 40.87 8.96 30.60
CA GLY A 748 40.90 7.99 31.69
C GLY A 748 39.66 7.92 32.60
N GLY A 749 38.56 8.61 32.28
CA GLY A 749 37.28 8.45 32.96
C GLY A 749 36.87 9.64 33.83
N VAL A 750 35.84 10.36 33.36
CA VAL A 750 35.06 11.29 34.15
C VAL A 750 33.74 10.60 34.47
N THR A 751 33.56 10.16 35.70
CA THR A 751 32.33 9.48 36.13
C THR A 751 31.39 10.38 36.91
N ASN A 752 31.82 11.58 37.37
CA ASN A 752 30.94 12.54 38.01
C ASN A 752 31.53 13.96 38.12
N LEU A 753 30.69 14.98 37.87
CA LEU A 753 31.06 16.40 37.85
C LEU A 753 31.51 16.95 39.24
N THR A 754 31.16 16.25 40.33
CA THR A 754 31.44 16.71 41.70
C THR A 754 32.80 16.30 42.25
N THR A 755 33.56 15.45 41.56
CA THR A 755 34.89 15.01 42.00
C THR A 755 35.84 14.95 40.81
N MET A 756 36.46 16.08 40.48
CA MET A 756 37.45 16.19 39.40
C MET A 756 38.79 15.63 39.86
N ASN A 757 38.94 14.31 39.82
CA ASN A 757 40.23 13.65 39.70
C ASN A 757 40.13 12.81 38.44
N GLY A 758 40.77 13.25 37.35
CA GLY A 758 40.84 12.43 36.15
C GLY A 758 41.46 11.07 36.48
N GLY A 759 41.07 10.03 35.76
CA GLY A 759 41.77 8.75 35.83
C GLY A 759 43.22 8.91 35.36
N ALA A 760 44.14 8.19 36.00
CA ALA A 760 45.57 8.27 35.70
C ALA A 760 45.86 8.05 34.20
N GLY A 761 46.55 9.02 33.57
CA GLY A 761 47.33 8.76 32.34
C GLY A 761 46.88 9.40 31.01
N GLY A 762 46.16 10.52 30.99
CA GLY A 762 45.90 11.26 29.73
C GLY A 762 46.06 12.77 29.87
N ASP A 763 46.69 13.40 28.88
CA ASP A 763 46.71 14.86 28.72
C ASP A 763 45.29 15.40 28.60
N GLY A 764 45.02 16.57 29.19
CA GLY A 764 43.76 17.27 28.95
C GLY A 764 43.64 17.66 27.47
N GLY A 765 42.45 17.56 26.90
CA GLY A 765 42.21 18.03 25.53
C GLY A 765 42.36 19.55 25.38
N ASN A 766 42.55 20.02 24.15
CA ASN A 766 42.62 21.47 23.88
C ASN A 766 41.21 22.07 23.80
N ILE A 767 41.02 23.22 24.46
CA ILE A 767 39.82 24.05 24.31
C ILE A 767 40.18 25.27 23.48
N THR A 768 39.62 25.37 22.28
CA THR A 768 39.74 26.53 21.39
C THR A 768 38.37 27.19 21.29
N VAL A 769 38.26 28.45 21.72
CA VAL A 769 37.04 29.25 21.50
C VAL A 769 37.37 30.50 20.69
N HIS A 770 36.63 30.69 19.60
CA HIS A 770 36.65 31.89 18.79
C HIS A 770 35.25 32.50 18.77
N ALA A 771 35.09 33.75 19.18
CA ALA A 771 33.81 34.46 19.12
C ALA A 771 34.02 35.87 18.59
N ALA A 772 33.20 36.30 17.63
CA ALA A 772 33.33 37.61 17.01
C ALA A 772 32.87 38.77 17.90
N THR A 773 31.84 38.56 18.73
CA THR A 773 31.23 39.64 19.54
C THR A 773 31.64 39.60 21.01
N GLY A 774 31.92 38.42 21.56
CA GLY A 774 32.38 38.26 22.95
C GLY A 774 32.23 36.84 23.48
N MET A 775 32.79 36.59 24.67
CA MET A 775 32.73 35.30 25.34
C MET A 775 32.40 35.47 26.83
N PHE A 776 31.61 34.55 27.39
CA PHE A 776 31.36 34.42 28.83
C PHE A 776 31.50 32.96 29.25
N PHE A 777 32.36 32.71 30.23
CA PHE A 777 32.54 31.39 30.83
C PHE A 777 32.39 31.51 32.34
N ASN A 778 31.63 30.61 32.95
CA ASN A 778 31.59 30.51 34.41
C ASN A 778 32.71 29.57 34.91
N ILE A 779 32.87 28.39 34.31
CA ILE A 779 33.97 27.46 34.61
C ILE A 779 34.59 26.96 33.30
N VAL A 780 35.91 27.09 33.18
CA VAL A 780 36.73 26.43 32.15
C VAL A 780 37.77 25.58 32.86
N ASP A 781 37.72 24.26 32.66
CA ASP A 781 38.71 23.32 33.22
C ASP A 781 39.31 22.48 32.10
N ALA A 782 40.63 22.37 32.09
CA ALA A 782 41.37 21.48 31.19
C ALA A 782 42.35 20.64 32.00
N SER A 783 41.82 19.66 32.72
CA SER A 783 42.59 18.86 33.67
C SER A 783 42.95 17.48 33.10
N GLY A 784 44.24 17.29 32.83
CA GLY A 784 44.84 15.96 32.63
C GLY A 784 45.28 15.39 33.97
N ALA A 785 45.08 14.10 34.22
CA ALA A 785 45.35 13.49 35.53
C ALA A 785 46.70 12.77 35.66
N GLY A 786 47.68 13.11 34.84
CA GLY A 786 49.05 12.63 35.03
C GLY A 786 49.84 12.55 33.73
N GLY A 787 50.42 13.68 33.36
CA GLY A 787 51.58 13.80 32.48
C GLY A 787 52.41 14.95 33.04
N ALA A 788 53.71 14.73 33.24
CA ALA A 788 54.64 15.78 33.66
C ALA A 788 54.78 16.88 32.59
#